data_AF-A0A809RBR5-F1
#
_entry.id   AF-A0A809RBR5-F1
#
_cell.length_a   1.000
_cell.length_b   1.000
_cell.length_c   1.000
_cell.angle_alpha   90.00
_cell.angle_beta   90.00
_cell.angle_gamma   90.00
#
_symmetry.space_group_name_H-M   'P 1'
#
loop_
_entity.id
_entity.type
_entity.pdbx_description
1 polymer ?
#
loop_
_entity_poly.entity_id
_entity_poly.type
_entity_poly.pdbx_seq_one_letter_code
_entity_poly.pdbx_strand_id
1 'polypeptide(L)'
;MLLGVLCNVLVLIDCLGNSVDFRCSPTSVGNLLPLLSERVGIDLLATPETRWDVMVIRVRGVPVDRLLSTIGRVSSAKWERRKDGLYLVRDDEAVSTDVEAERNVAEGEWKSALELVRHASSKIDWVRKDNTNRFLDQVSSHNEWARVVLSAGAVNAVGKARSALIARLPLRRLAFAVVESLSPQLLASLHIGNTVYSSNPTAMQERLPREVSKSLGELQADQNRLMSEIEGNPRSIAFGQEEGGIRLADLGAKVASARSIVVLSKMEGMLHVRVLLVQGQHIVAREELTFGVPAARGQASPNSSSLGSLRSPSEVEDLRRALSEAGSIESSGALHDELIHPEKTDPLKFGPMSLVASYAEAADKNLVAVLPDYFDPAFRSLAVNPVQRNSVFAADWEQLMRGTLNWQEEDGWILLRPRRANKERVEHLDRPALGTYLRRLSDEGWASLEDMSAYLGAQPVAEIDPFYVSDVGSLLQGWRTEGSVVQPAILRFYGVLSVKQKQATWTESGLRIASLLPAQRQLLDLLLFWSDQKLSGRVPPELEEFNHEELITETLPFGLPADTVFRGQMRRRLALLALRKRQDGGAPGKEVTELSKLARGAARLTGTEVEVRDGQEASMQEYVGFAPIIICDGHFEVDVGQSKVMRFPFQYPEVPKGVTFVRFRDLPSTVQEAYREEVRRLGGAPQRTQPPPRQSRSAAGAPRNVSDSESIRRDGALTLRGAKR
;
A
#
# COMPACT_ATOMS: atom_id res chain seq x y z
N MET A 1 31.18 -23.30 47.31
CA MET A 1 31.14 -22.58 46.01
C MET A 1 31.79 -23.37 44.88
N LEU A 2 33.06 -23.82 44.99
CA LEU A 2 33.74 -24.56 43.92
C LEU A 2 33.03 -25.86 43.47
N LEU A 3 32.46 -26.64 44.40
CA LEU A 3 31.67 -27.84 44.06
C LEU A 3 30.36 -27.55 43.32
N GLY A 4 29.69 -26.43 43.62
CA GLY A 4 28.44 -26.04 42.93
C GLY A 4 28.68 -25.56 41.50
N VAL A 5 29.81 -24.88 41.26
CA VAL A 5 30.22 -24.46 39.90
C VAL A 5 30.61 -25.68 39.06
N LEU A 6 31.32 -26.66 39.65
CA LEU A 6 31.69 -27.91 38.96
C LEU A 6 30.47 -28.79 38.60
N CYS A 7 29.50 -28.94 39.51
CA CYS A 7 28.25 -29.66 39.20
C CYS A 7 27.46 -28.98 38.06
N ASN A 8 27.33 -27.65 38.08
CA ASN A 8 26.65 -26.91 37.00
C ASN A 8 27.40 -26.90 35.67
N VAL A 9 28.71 -27.21 35.66
CA VAL A 9 29.47 -27.39 34.41
C VAL A 9 29.29 -28.80 33.85
N LEU A 10 29.29 -29.83 34.71
CA LEU A 10 29.11 -31.22 34.30
C LEU A 10 27.70 -31.50 33.77
N VAL A 11 26.64 -31.00 34.43
CA VAL A 11 25.25 -31.16 33.96
C VAL A 11 25.04 -30.48 32.60
N LEU A 12 25.65 -29.31 32.38
CA LEU A 12 25.52 -28.58 31.13
C LEU A 12 26.22 -29.31 29.96
N ILE A 13 27.38 -29.93 30.22
CA ILE A 13 28.10 -30.73 29.22
C ILE A 13 27.30 -32.00 28.85
N ASP A 14 26.65 -32.63 29.83
CA ASP A 14 25.84 -33.84 29.61
C ASP A 14 24.55 -33.53 28.82
N CYS A 15 23.88 -32.41 29.13
CA CYS A 15 22.67 -31.97 28.41
C CYS A 15 22.93 -31.54 26.95
N LEU A 16 24.10 -30.99 26.64
CA LEU A 16 24.43 -30.49 25.30
C LEU A 16 24.58 -31.62 24.25
N GLY A 17 24.96 -32.83 24.68
CA GLY A 17 25.10 -34.00 23.81
C GLY A 17 23.78 -34.75 23.56
N ASN A 18 22.72 -34.44 24.31
CA ASN A 18 21.44 -35.14 24.19
C ASN A 18 20.72 -34.77 22.88
N SER A 19 20.00 -35.73 22.31
CA SER A 19 19.13 -35.47 21.16
C SER A 19 17.79 -34.91 21.64
N VAL A 20 17.24 -33.96 20.87
CA VAL A 20 15.95 -33.33 21.16
C VAL A 20 15.02 -33.39 19.96
N ASP A 21 13.75 -33.69 20.26
CA ASP A 21 12.61 -33.45 19.40
C ASP A 21 11.89 -32.19 19.90
N PHE A 22 11.76 -31.19 19.03
CA PHE A 22 11.11 -29.92 19.36
C PHE A 22 10.39 -29.34 18.14
N ARG A 23 9.18 -28.82 18.35
CA ARG A 23 8.39 -28.15 17.32
C ARG A 23 7.68 -26.96 17.94
N CYS A 24 7.72 -25.81 17.28
CA CYS A 24 6.91 -24.64 17.63
C CYS A 24 6.37 -23.98 16.36
N SER A 25 5.16 -23.43 16.44
CA SER A 25 4.63 -22.48 15.45
C SER A 25 5.40 -21.15 15.52
N PRO A 26 5.21 -20.21 14.57
CA PRO A 26 5.76 -18.86 14.69
C PRO A 26 5.48 -18.28 16.08
N THR A 27 6.54 -17.91 16.79
CA THR A 27 6.46 -17.27 18.10
C THR A 27 7.73 -16.45 18.37
N SER A 28 7.63 -15.44 19.24
CA SER A 28 8.79 -14.63 19.62
C SER A 28 9.82 -15.48 20.36
N VAL A 29 11.10 -15.18 20.20
CA VAL A 29 12.20 -15.84 20.92
C VAL A 29 11.97 -15.81 22.43
N GLY A 30 11.43 -14.71 22.96
CA GLY A 30 11.09 -14.58 24.39
C GLY A 30 10.07 -15.61 24.87
N ASN A 31 9.13 -16.02 24.01
CA ASN A 31 8.15 -17.06 24.32
C ASN A 31 8.66 -18.47 23.93
N LEU A 32 9.54 -18.56 22.94
CA LEU A 32 10.12 -19.81 22.45
C LEU A 32 11.10 -20.43 23.44
N LEU A 33 12.06 -19.64 23.94
CA LEU A 33 13.18 -20.15 24.73
C LEU A 33 12.74 -20.81 26.05
N PRO A 34 11.71 -20.32 26.78
CA PRO A 34 11.17 -21.05 27.93
C PRO A 34 10.67 -22.45 27.57
N LEU A 35 9.92 -22.60 26.47
CA LEU A 35 9.42 -23.90 26.00
C LEU A 35 10.56 -24.84 25.61
N LEU A 36 11.62 -24.30 24.99
CA LEU A 36 12.79 -25.09 24.64
C LEU A 36 13.60 -25.46 25.90
N SER A 37 13.69 -24.58 26.89
CA SER A 37 14.38 -24.79 28.17
C SER A 37 13.82 -26.00 28.92
N GLU A 38 12.49 -26.08 29.01
CA GLU A 38 11.77 -27.23 29.59
C GLU A 38 12.12 -28.54 28.89
N ARG A 39 12.37 -28.49 27.58
CA ARG A 39 12.67 -29.67 26.77
C ARG A 39 14.13 -30.13 26.86
N VAL A 40 15.07 -29.19 26.94
CA VAL A 40 16.51 -29.48 26.95
C VAL A 40 17.11 -29.57 28.36
N GLY A 41 16.39 -29.08 29.38
CA GLY A 41 16.85 -29.08 30.78
C GLY A 41 17.92 -28.04 31.09
N ILE A 42 18.01 -26.98 30.28
CA ILE A 42 18.94 -25.85 30.45
C ILE A 42 18.13 -24.56 30.38
N ASP A 43 18.37 -23.62 31.29
CA ASP A 43 17.75 -22.30 31.23
C ASP A 43 18.29 -21.51 30.02
N LEU A 44 17.45 -21.33 29.01
CA LEU A 44 17.70 -20.53 27.82
C LEU A 44 16.93 -19.21 27.93
N LEU A 45 17.65 -18.10 27.80
CA LEU A 45 17.13 -16.76 28.05
C LEU A 45 17.40 -15.83 26.87
N ALA A 46 16.48 -14.90 26.62
CA ALA A 46 16.62 -13.89 25.57
C ALA A 46 17.02 -12.54 26.17
N THR A 47 17.79 -11.77 25.42
CA THR A 47 18.08 -10.37 25.75
C THR A 47 17.01 -9.44 25.15
N PRO A 48 16.87 -8.19 25.61
CA PRO A 48 15.94 -7.22 24.99
C PRO A 48 16.11 -7.08 23.47
N GLU A 49 17.33 -7.27 22.96
CA GLU A 49 17.68 -7.14 21.54
C GLU A 49 17.28 -8.36 20.69
N THR A 50 17.07 -9.53 21.30
CA THR A 50 16.75 -10.79 20.58
C THR A 50 15.38 -11.35 20.91
N ARG A 51 14.78 -10.97 22.06
CA ARG A 51 13.51 -11.54 22.54
C ARG A 51 12.33 -11.38 21.59
N TRP A 52 12.41 -10.41 20.69
CA TRP A 52 11.34 -10.07 19.77
C TRP A 52 11.46 -10.75 18.40
N ASP A 53 12.63 -11.29 18.04
CA ASP A 53 12.78 -12.06 16.81
C ASP A 53 11.72 -13.18 16.77
N VAL A 54 11.01 -13.35 15.66
CA VAL A 54 10.03 -14.43 15.52
C VAL A 54 10.68 -15.64 14.89
N MET A 55 10.49 -16.79 15.52
CA MET A 55 11.10 -18.02 15.08
C MET A 55 10.11 -19.16 14.88
N VAL A 56 10.49 -20.07 13.98
CA VAL A 56 9.86 -21.38 13.79
C VAL A 56 10.95 -22.43 13.89
N ILE A 57 10.73 -23.43 14.74
CA ILE A 57 11.64 -24.56 14.90
C ILE A 57 10.87 -25.86 14.70
N ARG A 58 11.44 -26.77 13.91
CA ARG A 58 11.01 -28.17 13.82
C ARG A 58 12.26 -29.04 13.73
N VAL A 59 12.56 -29.79 14.78
CA VAL A 59 13.71 -30.69 14.81
C VAL A 59 13.32 -32.06 15.34
N ARG A 60 13.97 -33.10 14.80
CA ARG A 60 13.82 -34.48 15.25
C ARG A 60 15.20 -35.12 15.47
N GLY A 61 15.45 -35.62 16.67
CA GLY A 61 16.65 -36.36 17.04
C GLY A 61 17.93 -35.56 16.92
N VAL A 62 17.87 -34.24 17.12
CA VAL A 62 19.01 -33.34 16.91
C VAL A 62 19.79 -33.11 18.21
N PRO A 63 21.13 -33.18 18.22
CA PRO A 63 21.94 -32.77 19.37
C PRO A 63 21.68 -31.32 19.80
N VAL A 64 21.51 -31.08 21.11
CA VAL A 64 21.17 -29.75 21.65
C VAL A 64 22.22 -28.70 21.25
N ASP A 65 23.51 -29.03 21.29
CA ASP A 65 24.60 -28.15 20.86
C ASP A 65 24.44 -27.68 19.41
N ARG A 66 24.08 -28.61 18.50
CA ARG A 66 23.83 -28.32 17.08
C ARG A 66 22.60 -27.46 16.90
N LEU A 67 21.52 -27.71 17.66
CA LEU A 67 20.33 -26.87 17.63
C LEU A 67 20.65 -25.45 18.09
N LEU A 68 21.32 -25.27 19.23
CA LEU A 68 21.67 -23.96 19.77
C LEU A 68 22.60 -23.19 18.83
N SER A 69 23.63 -23.86 18.28
CA SER A 69 24.52 -23.27 17.25
C SER A 69 23.73 -22.80 16.03
N THR A 70 22.76 -23.60 15.57
CA THR A 70 21.90 -23.25 14.44
C THR A 70 21.00 -22.05 14.75
N ILE A 71 20.39 -22.00 15.94
CA ILE A 71 19.60 -20.85 16.40
C ILE A 71 20.44 -19.58 16.37
N GLY A 72 21.65 -19.62 16.94
CA GLY A 72 22.57 -18.47 16.96
C GLY A 72 22.90 -17.98 15.54
N ARG A 73 23.27 -18.90 14.64
CA ARG A 73 23.59 -18.56 13.25
C ARG A 73 22.42 -17.91 12.50
N VAL A 74 21.23 -18.49 12.58
CA VAL A 74 20.06 -17.99 11.83
C VAL A 74 19.59 -16.64 12.38
N SER A 75 19.71 -16.42 13.70
CA SER A 75 19.35 -15.16 14.36
C SER A 75 20.47 -14.12 14.42
N SER A 76 21.66 -14.36 13.85
CA SER A 76 22.81 -13.44 13.97
C SER A 76 23.11 -13.08 15.43
N ALA A 77 23.08 -14.12 16.26
CA ALA A 77 23.24 -14.04 17.70
C ALA A 77 24.19 -15.14 18.19
N LYS A 78 24.66 -14.99 19.42
CA LYS A 78 25.55 -15.94 20.09
C LYS A 78 25.01 -16.28 21.47
N TRP A 79 25.39 -17.46 21.96
CA TRP A 79 25.05 -17.90 23.30
C TRP A 79 26.13 -17.45 24.28
N GLU A 80 25.74 -16.65 25.27
CA GLU A 80 26.61 -16.23 26.37
C GLU A 80 26.19 -16.93 27.66
N ARG A 81 27.16 -17.56 28.32
CA ARG A 81 26.92 -18.14 29.65
C ARG A 81 26.91 -17.06 30.71
N ARG A 82 25.81 -16.98 31.45
CA ARG A 82 25.68 -16.13 32.65
C ARG A 82 25.41 -17.00 33.88
N LYS A 83 25.20 -16.38 35.04
CA LYS A 83 25.06 -17.11 36.32
C LYS A 83 23.81 -18.00 36.37
N ASP A 84 22.80 -17.63 35.61
CA ASP A 84 21.41 -18.07 35.65
C ASP A 84 20.96 -18.76 34.36
N GLY A 85 21.85 -18.97 33.38
CA GLY A 85 21.52 -19.67 32.15
C GLY A 85 22.41 -19.32 30.96
N LEU A 86 21.99 -19.77 29.79
CA LEU A 86 22.54 -19.38 28.49
C LEU A 86 21.67 -18.28 27.89
N TYR A 87 22.29 -17.14 27.58
CA TYR A 87 21.61 -15.99 27.01
C TYR A 87 21.86 -15.92 25.50
N LEU A 88 20.80 -15.78 24.71
CA LEU A 88 20.89 -15.45 23.30
C LEU A 88 21.11 -13.94 23.17
N VAL A 89 22.33 -13.54 22.84
CA VAL A 89 22.77 -12.14 22.75
C VAL A 89 23.06 -11.82 21.30
N ARG A 90 22.64 -10.63 20.84
CA ARG A 90 22.92 -10.19 19.48
C ARG A 90 24.44 -10.14 19.25
N ASP A 91 24.88 -10.57 18.07
CA ASP A 91 26.30 -10.55 17.73
C ASP A 91 26.61 -9.40 16.76
N ASP A 92 27.32 -8.38 17.25
CA ASP A 92 27.58 -7.14 16.50
C ASP A 92 28.32 -7.38 15.17
N GLU A 93 29.22 -8.36 15.12
CA GLU A 93 29.95 -8.73 13.90
C GLU A 93 29.00 -9.35 12.85
N ALA A 94 28.12 -10.25 13.28
CA ALA A 94 27.08 -10.82 12.42
C ALA A 94 26.08 -9.73 11.96
N VAL A 95 25.72 -8.78 12.84
CA VAL A 95 24.89 -7.63 12.49
C VAL A 95 25.55 -6.73 11.45
N SER A 96 26.84 -6.43 11.61
CA SER A 96 27.59 -5.64 10.61
C SER A 96 27.62 -6.35 9.26
N THR A 97 27.82 -7.68 9.27
CA THR A 97 27.79 -8.50 8.06
C THR A 97 26.41 -8.45 7.39
N ASP A 98 25.33 -8.47 8.17
CA ASP A 98 23.96 -8.34 7.65
C ASP A 98 23.72 -6.99 6.99
N VAL A 99 24.16 -5.90 7.61
CA VAL A 99 24.03 -4.54 7.06
C VAL A 99 24.76 -4.42 5.73
N GLU A 100 25.97 -4.96 5.63
CA GLU A 100 26.74 -4.95 4.40
C GLU A 100 26.11 -5.84 3.32
N ALA A 101 25.66 -7.04 3.68
CA ALA A 101 24.97 -7.95 2.78
C ALA A 101 23.67 -7.33 2.23
N GLU A 102 22.89 -6.66 3.06
CA GLU A 102 21.68 -5.96 2.68
C GLU A 102 21.92 -4.82 1.72
N ARG A 103 22.95 -4.01 2.00
CA ARG A 103 23.36 -2.95 1.10
C ARG A 103 23.74 -3.51 -0.27
N ASN A 104 24.57 -4.56 -0.30
CA ASN A 104 24.98 -5.22 -1.54
C ASN A 104 23.78 -5.81 -2.31
N VAL A 105 22.82 -6.42 -1.60
CA VAL A 105 21.57 -6.92 -2.18
C VAL A 105 20.74 -5.79 -2.79
N ALA A 106 20.51 -4.70 -2.05
CA ALA A 106 19.74 -3.56 -2.53
C ALA A 106 20.41 -2.89 -3.74
N GLU A 107 21.73 -2.74 -3.72
CA GLU A 107 22.50 -2.22 -4.86
C GLU A 107 22.38 -3.13 -6.10
N GLY A 108 22.48 -4.45 -5.92
CA GLY A 108 22.31 -5.42 -7.01
C GLY A 108 20.90 -5.38 -7.61
N GLU A 109 19.88 -5.27 -6.78
CA GLU A 109 18.48 -5.13 -7.17
C GLU A 109 18.22 -3.88 -8.01
N TRP A 110 18.71 -2.72 -7.55
CA TRP A 110 18.61 -1.47 -8.31
C TRP A 110 19.44 -1.49 -9.58
N LYS A 111 20.59 -2.18 -9.59
CA LYS A 111 21.36 -2.38 -10.82
C LYS A 111 20.54 -3.13 -11.88
N SER A 112 19.90 -4.24 -11.51
CA SER A 112 19.03 -4.98 -12.43
C SER A 112 17.83 -4.15 -12.90
N ALA A 113 17.21 -3.37 -12.01
CA ALA A 113 16.13 -2.45 -12.39
C ALA A 113 16.58 -1.41 -13.43
N LEU A 114 17.75 -0.80 -13.23
CA LEU A 114 18.33 0.16 -14.18
C LEU A 114 18.70 -0.49 -15.52
N GLU A 115 19.17 -1.73 -15.53
CA GLU A 115 19.41 -2.48 -16.77
C GLU A 115 18.12 -2.70 -17.58
N LEU A 116 17.01 -3.00 -16.92
CA LEU A 116 15.70 -3.09 -17.58
C LEU A 116 15.24 -1.75 -18.15
N VAL A 117 15.44 -0.65 -17.41
CA VAL A 117 15.14 0.70 -17.90
C VAL A 117 15.97 1.02 -19.14
N ARG A 118 17.29 0.78 -19.10
CA ARG A 118 18.20 0.97 -20.25
C ARG A 118 17.79 0.13 -21.45
N HIS A 119 17.43 -1.13 -21.23
CA HIS A 119 16.97 -2.03 -22.30
C HIS A 119 15.64 -1.58 -22.91
N ALA A 120 14.71 -1.08 -22.10
CA ALA A 120 13.46 -0.51 -22.58
C ALA A 120 13.71 0.77 -23.39
N SER A 121 14.52 1.68 -22.85
CA SER A 121 14.94 2.95 -23.47
C SER A 121 15.59 2.75 -24.84
N SER A 122 16.47 1.74 -24.97
CA SER A 122 17.18 1.47 -26.22
C SER A 122 16.28 1.00 -27.37
N LYS A 123 15.06 0.54 -27.08
CA LYS A 123 14.09 0.09 -28.09
C LYS A 123 13.18 1.22 -28.58
N ILE A 124 13.22 2.39 -27.95
CA ILE A 124 12.35 3.51 -28.27
C ILE A 124 12.99 4.36 -29.37
N ASP A 125 12.27 4.54 -30.49
CA ASP A 125 12.63 5.46 -31.56
C ASP A 125 12.27 6.90 -31.16
N TRP A 126 13.10 7.49 -30.30
CA TRP A 126 12.89 8.82 -29.72
C TRP A 126 12.67 9.89 -30.79
N VAL A 127 11.73 10.81 -30.53
CA VAL A 127 11.54 12.00 -31.37
C VAL A 127 12.76 12.90 -31.24
N ARG A 128 13.35 13.24 -32.39
CA ARG A 128 14.57 14.03 -32.60
C ARG A 128 14.41 14.89 -33.84
N LYS A 129 15.39 15.78 -34.07
CA LYS A 129 15.43 16.66 -35.25
C LYS A 129 15.12 15.96 -36.57
N ASP A 130 15.69 14.79 -36.78
CA ASP A 130 15.73 14.05 -38.04
C ASP A 130 14.47 13.23 -38.32
N ASN A 131 13.64 12.95 -37.30
CA ASN A 131 12.46 12.12 -37.44
C ASN A 131 11.15 12.80 -36.98
N THR A 132 11.17 14.10 -36.66
CA THR A 132 9.99 14.85 -36.16
C THR A 132 8.81 14.77 -37.13
N ASN A 133 9.02 14.99 -38.43
CA ASN A 133 7.94 14.94 -39.42
C ASN A 133 7.32 13.54 -39.55
N ARG A 134 8.17 12.49 -39.55
CA ARG A 134 7.71 11.10 -39.55
C ARG A 134 6.85 10.79 -38.32
N PHE A 135 7.22 11.32 -37.16
CA PHE A 135 6.42 11.18 -35.94
C PHE A 135 5.06 11.88 -36.07
N LEU A 136 5.02 13.11 -36.59
CA LEU A 136 3.75 13.84 -36.79
C LEU A 136 2.82 13.15 -37.79
N ASP A 137 3.37 12.52 -38.83
CA ASP A 137 2.60 11.68 -39.75
C ASP A 137 2.00 10.47 -39.02
N GLN A 138 2.76 9.80 -38.16
CA GLN A 138 2.26 8.68 -37.36
C GLN A 138 1.19 9.08 -36.35
N VAL A 139 1.29 10.26 -35.73
CA VAL A 139 0.25 10.81 -34.87
C VAL A 139 -1.04 11.09 -35.67
N SER A 140 -0.90 11.65 -36.87
CA SER A 140 -2.03 11.91 -37.77
C SER A 140 -2.72 10.59 -38.18
N SER A 141 -1.94 9.58 -38.59
CA SER A 141 -2.46 8.25 -38.93
C SER A 141 -3.11 7.55 -37.73
N HIS A 142 -2.55 7.69 -36.53
CA HIS A 142 -3.17 7.17 -35.30
C HIS A 142 -4.53 7.81 -35.05
N ASN A 143 -4.65 9.13 -35.19
CA ASN A 143 -5.92 9.84 -34.97
C ASN A 143 -6.99 9.40 -35.98
N GLU A 144 -6.65 9.25 -37.26
CA GLU A 144 -7.55 8.71 -38.28
C GLU A 144 -7.97 7.27 -37.97
N TRP A 145 -7.03 6.41 -37.58
CA TRP A 145 -7.28 5.02 -37.21
C TRP A 145 -8.14 4.89 -35.94
N ALA A 146 -7.86 5.68 -34.91
CA ALA A 146 -8.56 5.66 -33.64
C ALA A 146 -10.05 5.96 -33.81
N ARG A 147 -10.40 6.93 -34.67
CA ARG A 147 -11.78 7.26 -35.03
C ARG A 147 -12.54 6.05 -35.56
N VAL A 148 -11.91 5.27 -36.44
CA VAL A 148 -12.52 4.06 -37.02
C VAL A 148 -12.60 2.93 -35.99
N VAL A 149 -11.53 2.68 -35.23
CA VAL A 149 -11.44 1.52 -34.33
C VAL A 149 -12.28 1.67 -33.06
N LEU A 150 -12.45 2.89 -32.55
CA LEU A 150 -13.36 3.14 -31.44
C LEU A 150 -14.82 2.92 -31.83
N SER A 151 -15.19 3.25 -33.07
CA SER A 151 -16.54 2.95 -33.58
C SER A 151 -16.83 1.44 -33.63
N ALA A 152 -15.78 0.60 -33.62
CA ALA A 152 -15.85 -0.85 -33.54
C ALA A 152 -15.64 -1.41 -32.10
N GLY A 153 -15.55 -0.57 -31.07
CA GLY A 153 -15.47 -0.97 -29.65
C GLY A 153 -14.09 -1.38 -29.14
N ALA A 154 -13.01 -1.22 -29.91
CA ALA A 154 -11.66 -1.70 -29.54
C ALA A 154 -10.81 -0.66 -28.79
N VAL A 155 -11.36 -0.14 -27.67
CA VAL A 155 -10.76 0.92 -26.83
C VAL A 155 -9.32 0.60 -26.37
N ASN A 156 -9.06 -0.66 -26.01
CA ASN A 156 -7.76 -1.07 -25.49
C ASN A 156 -6.63 -1.00 -26.53
N ALA A 157 -6.92 -1.32 -27.80
CA ALA A 157 -5.93 -1.23 -28.87
C ALA A 157 -5.54 0.24 -29.09
N VAL A 158 -6.54 1.13 -29.09
CA VAL A 158 -6.34 2.57 -29.26
C VAL A 158 -5.51 3.16 -28.13
N GLY A 159 -5.82 2.80 -26.89
CA GLY A 159 -5.03 3.20 -25.72
C GLY A 159 -3.57 2.77 -25.80
N LYS A 160 -3.29 1.52 -26.24
CA LYS A 160 -1.92 1.01 -26.40
C LYS A 160 -1.13 1.74 -27.48
N ALA A 161 -1.71 1.94 -28.67
CA ALA A 161 -1.06 2.65 -29.76
C ALA A 161 -0.78 4.11 -29.41
N ARG A 162 -1.75 4.79 -28.77
CA ARG A 162 -1.59 6.16 -28.24
C ARG A 162 -0.42 6.22 -27.25
N SER A 163 -0.37 5.30 -26.30
CA SER A 163 0.69 5.25 -25.28
C SER A 163 2.07 5.00 -25.89
N ALA A 164 2.16 4.18 -26.94
CA ALA A 164 3.42 3.91 -27.65
C ALA A 164 3.97 5.15 -28.39
N LEU A 165 3.09 6.01 -28.93
CA LEU A 165 3.51 7.27 -29.56
C LEU A 165 3.94 8.31 -28.52
N ILE A 166 3.15 8.50 -27.46
CA ILE A 166 3.49 9.40 -26.35
C ILE A 166 4.80 8.97 -25.69
N ALA A 167 5.09 7.66 -25.66
CA ALA A 167 6.32 7.15 -25.09
C ALA A 167 7.62 7.61 -25.80
N ARG A 168 7.51 8.22 -26.98
CA ARG A 168 8.64 8.66 -27.80
C ARG A 168 8.96 10.14 -27.66
N LEU A 169 8.11 10.89 -26.94
CA LEU A 169 8.24 12.34 -26.81
C LEU A 169 9.57 12.74 -26.17
N PRO A 170 10.10 13.94 -26.50
CA PRO A 170 11.32 14.45 -25.89
C PRO A 170 11.24 14.33 -24.38
N LEU A 171 10.26 14.92 -23.71
CA LEU A 171 10.16 14.96 -22.24
C LEU A 171 10.27 13.59 -21.55
N ARG A 172 9.75 12.51 -22.18
CA ARG A 172 9.94 11.16 -21.66
C ARG A 172 11.37 10.64 -21.76
N ARG A 173 12.07 10.97 -22.84
CA ARG A 173 13.51 10.72 -22.97
C ARG A 173 14.30 11.36 -21.83
N LEU A 174 13.88 12.53 -21.34
CA LEU A 174 14.52 13.15 -20.16
C LEU A 174 14.36 12.29 -18.92
N ALA A 175 13.14 11.82 -18.64
CA ALA A 175 12.89 10.98 -17.47
C ALA A 175 13.75 9.71 -17.51
N PHE A 176 13.90 9.08 -18.67
CA PHE A 176 14.85 7.98 -18.87
C PHE A 176 16.30 8.40 -18.62
N ALA A 177 16.75 9.54 -19.18
CA ALA A 177 18.11 10.03 -18.97
C ALA A 177 18.41 10.34 -17.48
N VAL A 178 17.43 10.88 -16.76
CA VAL A 178 17.51 11.07 -15.30
C VAL A 178 17.75 9.73 -14.63
N VAL A 179 16.89 8.73 -14.87
CA VAL A 179 17.01 7.41 -14.26
C VAL A 179 18.32 6.73 -14.61
N GLU A 180 18.74 6.79 -15.87
CA GLU A 180 19.98 6.17 -16.35
C GLU A 180 21.24 6.78 -15.72
N SER A 181 21.17 8.03 -15.26
CA SER A 181 22.24 8.73 -14.56
C SER A 181 22.35 8.41 -13.07
N LEU A 182 21.31 7.81 -12.47
CA LEU A 182 21.32 7.44 -11.05
C LEU A 182 22.20 6.21 -10.84
N SER A 183 23.00 6.21 -9.76
CA SER A 183 23.78 5.03 -9.39
C SER A 183 22.95 4.06 -8.55
N PRO A 184 23.20 2.74 -8.64
CA PRO A 184 22.55 1.77 -7.76
C PRO A 184 22.79 2.06 -6.27
N GLN A 185 23.98 2.56 -5.93
CA GLN A 185 24.36 2.98 -4.58
C GLN A 185 23.45 4.10 -4.06
N LEU A 186 23.25 5.15 -4.87
CA LEU A 186 22.36 6.26 -4.54
C LEU A 186 20.95 5.74 -4.30
N LEU A 187 20.41 4.97 -5.26
CA LEU A 187 19.05 4.42 -5.19
C LEU A 187 18.84 3.52 -3.96
N ALA A 188 19.83 2.69 -3.63
CA ALA A 188 19.80 1.86 -2.42
C ALA A 188 19.75 2.73 -1.15
N SER A 189 20.53 3.82 -1.11
CA SER A 189 20.63 4.72 0.05
C SER A 189 19.49 5.73 0.23
N LEU A 190 18.68 5.98 -0.81
CA LEU A 190 17.53 6.89 -0.70
C LEU A 190 16.60 6.43 0.43
N HIS A 191 16.10 7.36 1.23
CA HIS A 191 15.04 7.07 2.20
C HIS A 191 13.71 6.83 1.47
N ILE A 192 12.75 6.19 2.14
CA ILE A 192 11.36 6.13 1.65
C ILE A 192 10.79 7.54 1.66
N GLY A 193 10.06 7.91 0.61
CA GLY A 193 9.53 9.26 0.42
C GLY A 193 10.20 10.01 -0.73
N ASN A 194 10.03 11.33 -0.74
CA ASN A 194 10.51 12.19 -1.81
C ASN A 194 11.97 12.59 -1.60
N THR A 195 12.70 12.82 -2.68
CA THR A 195 13.94 13.59 -2.69
C THR A 195 13.86 14.55 -3.88
N VAL A 196 14.03 15.85 -3.64
CA VAL A 196 13.82 16.87 -4.66
C VAL A 196 15.16 17.45 -5.11
N TYR A 197 15.44 17.34 -6.40
CA TYR A 197 16.60 17.91 -7.04
C TYR A 197 16.20 19.06 -7.97
N SER A 198 17.04 20.08 -8.08
CA SER A 198 16.81 21.22 -8.96
C SER A 198 18.10 21.70 -9.62
N SER A 199 17.95 22.23 -10.84
CA SER A 199 19.01 22.92 -11.58
C SER A 199 19.45 24.23 -10.89
N ASN A 200 18.55 24.83 -10.11
CA ASN A 200 18.80 25.99 -9.27
C ASN A 200 18.16 25.75 -7.90
N PRO A 201 18.81 24.99 -7.01
CA PRO A 201 18.19 24.46 -5.80
C PRO A 201 17.90 25.54 -4.75
N THR A 202 16.76 25.38 -4.08
CA THR A 202 16.46 26.05 -2.81
C THR A 202 17.20 25.38 -1.65
N ALA A 203 17.03 25.85 -0.41
CA ALA A 203 17.64 25.20 0.76
C ALA A 203 17.00 23.82 1.07
N MET A 204 15.81 23.56 0.52
CA MET A 204 15.08 22.29 0.67
C MET A 204 15.32 21.32 -0.50
N GLN A 205 16.21 21.66 -1.44
CA GLN A 205 16.43 20.90 -2.67
C GLN A 205 17.91 20.59 -2.84
N GLU A 206 18.20 19.46 -3.47
CA GLU A 206 19.55 19.09 -3.87
C GLU A 206 19.87 19.59 -5.28
N ARG A 207 21.16 19.78 -5.58
CA ARG A 207 21.58 20.15 -6.93
C ARG A 207 21.47 18.94 -7.86
N LEU A 208 20.88 19.14 -9.05
CA LEU A 208 20.84 18.10 -10.08
C LEU A 208 22.25 17.60 -10.48
N PRO A 209 22.42 16.31 -10.77
CA PRO A 209 23.63 15.80 -11.41
C PRO A 209 23.95 16.55 -12.72
N ARG A 210 25.24 16.70 -13.03
CA ARG A 210 25.69 17.49 -14.20
C ARG A 210 25.23 16.88 -15.51
N GLU A 211 25.20 15.56 -15.58
CA GLU A 211 24.79 14.76 -16.73
C GLU A 211 23.31 15.04 -17.08
N VAL A 212 22.44 15.07 -16.06
CA VAL A 212 21.02 15.42 -16.21
C VAL A 212 20.87 16.87 -16.70
N SER A 213 21.66 17.79 -16.13
CA SER A 213 21.67 19.20 -16.54
C SER A 213 22.01 19.39 -18.01
N LYS A 214 22.86 18.53 -18.59
CA LYS A 214 23.17 18.54 -20.02
C LYS A 214 22.01 17.99 -20.86
N SER A 215 21.43 16.84 -20.48
CA SER A 215 20.30 16.23 -21.18
C SER A 215 19.08 17.17 -21.23
N LEU A 216 18.91 18.02 -20.23
CA LEU A 216 17.88 19.04 -20.16
C LEU A 216 17.95 20.06 -21.30
N GLY A 217 19.14 20.58 -21.61
CA GLY A 217 19.31 21.55 -22.70
C GLY A 217 19.00 20.95 -24.07
N GLU A 218 19.45 19.73 -24.33
CA GLU A 218 19.16 19.00 -25.57
C GLU A 218 17.66 18.74 -25.73
N LEU A 219 16.99 18.42 -24.62
CA LEU A 219 15.58 18.11 -24.62
C LEU A 219 14.69 19.34 -24.82
N GLN A 220 15.04 20.45 -24.19
CA GLN A 220 14.36 21.72 -24.39
C GLN A 220 14.41 22.13 -25.87
N ALA A 221 15.55 21.91 -26.52
CA ALA A 221 15.69 22.16 -27.96
C ALA A 221 14.81 21.24 -28.81
N ASP A 222 14.76 19.94 -28.51
CA ASP A 222 13.93 18.98 -29.23
C ASP A 222 12.42 19.23 -29.02
N GLN A 223 12.00 19.54 -27.78
CA GLN A 223 10.61 19.89 -27.47
C GLN A 223 10.18 21.17 -28.18
N ASN A 224 10.99 22.23 -28.12
CA ASN A 224 10.68 23.49 -28.79
C ASN A 224 10.61 23.33 -30.31
N ARG A 225 11.44 22.46 -30.89
CA ARG A 225 11.37 22.12 -32.31
C ARG A 225 10.06 21.38 -32.63
N LEU A 226 9.73 20.31 -31.90
CA LEU A 226 8.48 19.58 -32.07
C LEU A 226 7.27 20.53 -32.05
N MET A 227 7.22 21.43 -31.07
CA MET A 227 6.13 22.39 -30.97
C MET A 227 6.13 23.44 -32.09
N SER A 228 7.30 23.88 -32.56
CA SER A 228 7.39 24.82 -33.69
C SER A 228 6.91 24.17 -35.00
N GLU A 229 7.23 22.90 -35.22
CA GLU A 229 6.73 22.14 -36.38
C GLU A 229 5.21 21.93 -36.28
N ILE A 230 4.68 21.67 -35.08
CA ILE A 230 3.23 21.56 -34.85
C ILE A 230 2.52 22.88 -35.16
N GLU A 231 3.02 24.00 -34.66
CA GLU A 231 2.44 25.33 -34.91
C GLU A 231 2.51 25.73 -36.40
N GLY A 232 3.60 25.34 -37.09
CA GLY A 232 3.82 25.63 -38.50
C GLY A 232 3.09 24.68 -39.48
N ASN A 233 2.50 23.59 -38.99
CA ASN A 233 1.90 22.56 -39.84
C ASN A 233 0.36 22.69 -39.87
N PRO A 234 -0.28 22.99 -41.02
CA PRO A 234 -1.74 23.11 -41.13
C PRO A 234 -2.51 21.86 -40.70
N ARG A 235 -1.87 20.67 -40.73
CA ARG A 235 -2.48 19.41 -40.27
C ARG A 235 -2.65 19.33 -38.74
N SER A 236 -1.97 20.20 -37.97
CA SER A 236 -2.09 20.25 -36.51
C SER A 236 -3.47 20.72 -36.03
N ILE A 237 -4.23 21.39 -36.89
CA ILE A 237 -5.63 21.80 -36.66
C ILE A 237 -6.54 20.56 -36.44
N ALA A 238 -6.11 19.36 -36.84
CA ALA A 238 -6.83 18.10 -36.67
C ALA A 238 -6.40 17.27 -35.44
N PHE A 239 -5.56 17.78 -34.53
CA PHE A 239 -5.22 17.07 -33.28
C PHE A 239 -6.43 16.98 -32.33
N GLY A 240 -7.16 15.87 -32.45
CA GLY A 240 -7.91 15.21 -31.39
C GLY A 240 -8.86 16.07 -30.55
N GLN A 241 -9.98 16.53 -31.11
CA GLN A 241 -11.19 16.83 -30.32
C GLN A 241 -12.01 15.55 -30.03
N GLU A 242 -11.61 14.41 -30.59
CA GLU A 242 -12.31 13.13 -30.52
C GLU A 242 -11.72 12.18 -29.48
N GLU A 243 -12.56 11.31 -28.92
CA GLU A 243 -12.21 10.31 -27.91
C GLU A 243 -11.07 9.40 -28.43
N GLY A 244 -10.04 9.14 -27.62
CA GLY A 244 -8.90 8.26 -27.94
C GLY A 244 -7.84 8.80 -28.91
N GLY A 245 -8.02 9.99 -29.48
CA GLY A 245 -6.98 10.70 -30.24
C GLY A 245 -5.83 11.22 -29.36
N ILE A 246 -4.70 11.52 -29.98
CA ILE A 246 -3.60 12.30 -29.38
C ILE A 246 -3.94 13.78 -29.52
N ARG A 247 -4.03 14.45 -28.37
CA ARG A 247 -4.36 15.88 -28.24
C ARG A 247 -3.08 16.71 -28.20
N LEU A 248 -3.18 17.99 -28.53
CA LEU A 248 -2.05 18.91 -28.40
C LEU A 248 -1.45 18.92 -26.97
N ALA A 249 -2.33 18.89 -25.96
CA ALA A 249 -1.91 18.80 -24.56
C ALA A 249 -1.12 17.52 -24.22
N ASP A 250 -1.30 16.44 -24.98
CA ASP A 250 -0.55 15.20 -24.80
C ASP A 250 0.87 15.29 -25.40
N LEU A 251 1.14 16.26 -26.28
CA LEU A 251 2.45 16.50 -26.93
C LEU A 251 3.31 17.53 -26.16
N GLY A 252 2.71 18.22 -25.19
CA GLY A 252 3.35 19.23 -24.34
C GLY A 252 3.26 20.66 -24.90
N ALA A 253 4.12 21.53 -24.37
CA ALA A 253 4.18 22.95 -24.72
C ALA A 253 5.61 23.38 -25.06
N LYS A 254 5.77 24.58 -25.62
CA LYS A 254 7.09 25.23 -25.73
C LYS A 254 7.62 25.53 -24.34
N VAL A 255 8.92 25.34 -24.17
CA VAL A 255 9.63 25.49 -22.92
C VAL A 255 10.72 26.54 -23.12
N ALA A 256 10.42 27.81 -22.82
CA ALA A 256 11.39 28.90 -22.91
C ALA A 256 12.03 29.13 -21.53
N SER A 257 13.36 28.98 -21.42
CA SER A 257 14.12 29.23 -20.19
C SER A 257 13.49 28.62 -18.91
N ALA A 258 13.16 27.33 -18.93
CA ALA A 258 12.62 26.66 -17.75
C ALA A 258 13.74 26.14 -16.84
N ARG A 259 13.54 26.28 -15.53
CA ARG A 259 14.29 25.51 -14.54
C ARG A 259 13.75 24.08 -14.51
N SER A 260 14.61 23.14 -14.17
CA SER A 260 14.24 21.74 -14.07
C SER A 260 14.26 21.28 -12.64
N ILE A 261 13.19 20.59 -12.25
CA ILE A 261 13.04 19.96 -10.95
C ILE A 261 12.80 18.47 -11.19
N VAL A 262 13.53 17.64 -10.45
CA VAL A 262 13.35 16.19 -10.44
C VAL A 262 12.93 15.78 -9.05
N VAL A 263 11.80 15.09 -8.93
CA VAL A 263 11.35 14.49 -7.67
C VAL A 263 11.51 12.99 -7.79
N LEU A 264 12.31 12.40 -6.89
CA LEU A 264 12.44 10.97 -6.73
C LEU A 264 11.58 10.54 -5.53
N SER A 265 10.43 9.92 -5.76
CA SER A 265 9.62 9.32 -4.69
C SER A 265 9.95 7.83 -4.58
N LYS A 266 10.69 7.42 -3.54
CA LYS A 266 11.01 6.01 -3.27
C LYS A 266 9.93 5.39 -2.40
N MET A 267 9.42 4.25 -2.86
CA MET A 267 8.58 3.34 -2.10
C MET A 267 9.31 2.00 -1.96
N GLU A 268 8.75 1.07 -1.19
CA GLU A 268 9.30 -0.29 -1.12
C GLU A 268 9.41 -0.92 -2.51
N GLY A 269 10.64 -1.18 -2.95
CA GLY A 269 10.93 -1.81 -4.24
C GLY A 269 10.56 -0.98 -5.48
N MET A 270 10.10 0.27 -5.33
CA MET A 270 9.66 1.11 -6.42
C MET A 270 10.24 2.52 -6.33
N LEU A 271 10.47 3.14 -7.49
CA LEU A 271 10.86 4.53 -7.62
C LEU A 271 9.91 5.21 -8.61
N HIS A 272 9.27 6.28 -8.16
CA HIS A 272 8.56 7.23 -9.00
C HIS A 272 9.47 8.42 -9.27
N VAL A 273 9.66 8.77 -10.53
CA VAL A 273 10.52 9.85 -10.98
C VAL A 273 9.65 10.84 -11.71
N ARG A 274 9.50 12.03 -11.13
CA ARG A 274 8.83 13.17 -11.76
C ARG A 274 9.87 14.12 -12.27
N VAL A 275 9.72 14.53 -13.52
CA VAL A 275 10.53 15.60 -14.09
C VAL A 275 9.61 16.75 -14.47
N LEU A 276 9.88 17.90 -13.87
CA LEU A 276 9.07 19.10 -13.99
C LEU A 276 9.92 20.20 -14.61
N LEU A 277 9.38 20.83 -15.63
CA LEU A 277 9.94 22.04 -16.23
C LEU A 277 9.10 23.22 -15.77
N VAL A 278 9.75 24.17 -15.10
CA VAL A 278 9.09 25.29 -14.45
C VAL A 278 9.59 26.60 -15.05
N GLN A 279 8.68 27.47 -15.47
CA GLN A 279 8.99 28.81 -15.96
C GLN A 279 8.29 29.83 -15.07
N GLY A 280 9.06 30.67 -14.37
CA GLY A 280 8.52 31.52 -13.31
C GLY A 280 7.83 30.67 -12.25
N GLN A 281 6.52 30.86 -12.09
CA GLN A 281 5.67 30.12 -11.16
C GLN A 281 4.89 28.96 -11.78
N HIS A 282 5.01 28.73 -13.10
CA HIS A 282 4.19 27.74 -13.78
C HIS A 282 4.98 26.48 -14.16
N ILE A 283 4.37 25.32 -13.92
CA ILE A 283 4.82 24.06 -14.52
C ILE A 283 4.40 24.07 -15.99
N VAL A 284 5.36 24.22 -16.89
CA VAL A 284 5.12 24.28 -18.34
C VAL A 284 5.17 22.90 -18.99
N ALA A 285 5.79 21.93 -18.34
CA ALA A 285 5.85 20.55 -18.78
C ALA A 285 6.08 19.62 -17.58
N ARG A 286 5.50 18.43 -17.62
CA ARG A 286 5.72 17.36 -16.63
C ARG A 286 5.77 16.00 -17.29
N GLU A 287 6.59 15.12 -16.74
CA GLU A 287 6.63 13.72 -17.11
C GLU A 287 6.90 12.87 -15.87
N GLU A 288 6.36 11.66 -15.88
CA GLU A 288 6.51 10.71 -14.79
C GLU A 288 6.98 9.36 -15.32
N LEU A 289 7.91 8.75 -14.59
CA LEU A 289 8.34 7.38 -14.83
C LEU A 289 8.28 6.62 -13.51
N THR A 290 7.59 5.49 -13.51
CA THR A 290 7.64 4.54 -12.41
C THR A 290 8.38 3.30 -12.88
N PHE A 291 9.35 2.87 -12.10
CA PHE A 291 10.00 1.58 -12.27
C PHE A 291 10.32 1.01 -10.89
N GLY A 292 10.61 -0.27 -10.84
CA GLY A 292 10.89 -0.93 -9.58
C GLY A 292 11.92 -2.01 -9.74
N VAL A 293 12.42 -2.44 -8.59
CA VAL A 293 13.12 -3.69 -8.44
C VAL A 293 12.17 -4.79 -8.91
N PRO A 294 12.56 -5.62 -9.89
CA PRO A 294 11.77 -6.78 -10.25
C PRO A 294 11.51 -7.59 -8.98
N ALA A 295 10.26 -7.97 -8.73
CA ALA A 295 9.95 -8.85 -7.61
C ALA A 295 10.94 -10.02 -7.67
N ALA A 296 11.74 -10.18 -6.62
CA ALA A 296 12.72 -11.24 -6.53
C ALA A 296 11.94 -12.56 -6.46
N ARG A 297 11.58 -13.12 -7.61
CA ARG A 297 11.02 -14.46 -7.65
C ARG A 297 12.20 -15.40 -7.60
N GLY A 298 12.39 -16.04 -6.47
CA GLY A 298 13.28 -17.19 -6.42
C GLY A 298 12.82 -18.23 -7.44
N GLN A 299 13.75 -18.99 -7.98
CA GLN A 299 13.37 -20.25 -8.62
C GLN A 299 13.09 -21.25 -7.51
N ALA A 300 11.90 -21.85 -7.53
CA ALA A 300 11.59 -22.96 -6.63
C ALA A 300 12.58 -24.10 -6.91
N SER A 301 12.98 -24.82 -5.86
CA SER A 301 13.80 -26.02 -6.01
C SER A 301 13.06 -27.04 -6.88
N PRO A 302 13.72 -27.78 -7.78
CA PRO A 302 13.10 -28.86 -8.55
C PRO A 302 12.32 -29.86 -7.67
N ASN A 303 12.78 -30.07 -6.43
CA ASN A 303 12.18 -31.00 -5.48
C ASN A 303 10.84 -30.50 -4.92
N SER A 304 10.63 -29.18 -4.84
CA SER A 304 9.41 -28.56 -4.31
C SER A 304 8.13 -28.96 -5.04
N SER A 305 8.24 -29.22 -6.34
CA SER A 305 7.11 -29.64 -7.17
C SER A 305 6.62 -31.04 -6.79
N SER A 306 7.51 -31.88 -6.25
CA SER A 306 7.18 -33.24 -5.79
C SER A 306 6.52 -33.28 -4.41
N LEU A 307 6.61 -32.20 -3.63
CA LEU A 307 5.97 -32.09 -2.30
C LEU A 307 4.45 -31.89 -2.40
N GLY A 308 3.96 -31.46 -3.57
CA GLY A 308 2.53 -31.25 -3.81
C GLY A 308 1.96 -30.10 -2.97
N SER A 309 0.80 -30.37 -2.35
CA SER A 309 -0.01 -29.41 -1.61
C SER A 309 0.39 -29.37 -0.13
N LEU A 310 0.78 -28.19 0.37
CA LEU A 310 0.99 -27.97 1.79
C LEU A 310 -0.34 -27.88 2.53
N ARG A 311 -0.42 -28.49 3.71
CA ARG A 311 -1.57 -28.35 4.61
C ARG A 311 -1.43 -27.08 5.45
N SER A 312 -2.46 -26.25 5.42
CA SER A 312 -2.58 -25.11 6.32
C SER A 312 -2.82 -25.57 7.76
N PRO A 313 -2.19 -24.92 8.76
CA PRO A 313 -2.55 -25.10 10.16
C PRO A 313 -4.02 -24.76 10.44
N SER A 314 -4.60 -25.37 11.47
CA SER A 314 -5.98 -25.16 11.89
C SER A 314 -6.29 -23.69 12.16
N GLU A 315 -5.36 -22.98 12.78
CA GLU A 315 -5.53 -21.60 13.23
C GLU A 315 -5.61 -20.62 12.05
N VAL A 316 -4.89 -20.91 10.96
CA VAL A 316 -5.00 -20.16 9.70
C VAL A 316 -6.39 -20.36 9.08
N GLU A 317 -6.89 -21.61 9.11
CA GLU A 317 -8.19 -21.95 8.58
C GLU A 317 -9.33 -21.36 9.42
N ASP A 318 -9.18 -21.33 10.74
CA ASP A 318 -10.13 -20.69 11.66
C ASP A 318 -10.18 -19.18 11.46
N LEU A 319 -9.02 -18.51 11.32
CA LEU A 319 -9.00 -17.09 10.98
C LEU A 319 -9.59 -16.81 9.60
N ARG A 320 -9.25 -17.62 8.59
CA ARG A 320 -9.81 -17.50 7.24
C ARG A 320 -11.32 -17.63 7.25
N ARG A 321 -11.85 -18.61 7.99
CA ARG A 321 -13.30 -18.81 8.18
C ARG A 321 -13.92 -17.56 8.81
N ALA A 322 -13.34 -17.07 9.90
CA ALA A 322 -13.82 -15.87 10.60
C ALA A 322 -13.83 -14.61 9.71
N LEU A 323 -12.79 -14.42 8.88
CA LEU A 323 -12.70 -13.32 7.91
C LEU A 323 -13.71 -13.45 6.76
N SER A 324 -14.02 -14.68 6.34
CA SER A 324 -14.96 -14.96 5.25
C SER A 324 -16.43 -14.86 5.64
N GLU A 325 -16.77 -15.15 6.91
CA GLU A 325 -18.14 -15.17 7.45
C GLU A 325 -18.67 -13.78 7.85
N ALA A 326 -18.07 -12.70 7.34
CA ALA A 326 -18.54 -11.32 7.52
C ALA A 326 -18.63 -10.82 8.99
N GLY A 327 -17.70 -11.25 9.85
CA GLY A 327 -17.35 -10.48 11.05
C GLY A 327 -18.07 -10.85 12.34
N SER A 328 -17.93 -12.08 12.83
CA SER A 328 -17.96 -12.29 14.29
C SER A 328 -17.04 -13.43 14.71
N ILE A 329 -15.98 -13.12 15.47
CA ILE A 329 -15.19 -14.13 16.20
C ILE A 329 -15.93 -14.61 17.47
N GLU A 330 -17.14 -14.10 17.75
CA GLU A 330 -17.92 -14.54 18.92
C GLU A 330 -18.09 -16.06 19.00
N SER A 331 -17.93 -16.79 17.87
CA SER A 331 -17.98 -18.24 17.79
C SER A 331 -16.71 -19.01 18.20
N SER A 332 -15.55 -18.36 18.46
CA SER A 332 -14.36 -19.04 18.98
C SER A 332 -13.56 -18.18 19.98
N GLY A 333 -13.93 -18.27 21.27
CA GLY A 333 -13.25 -17.52 22.33
C GLY A 333 -11.73 -17.67 22.35
N ALA A 334 -11.20 -18.84 21.96
CA ALA A 334 -9.76 -19.07 21.86
C ALA A 334 -9.08 -18.21 20.78
N LEU A 335 -9.63 -18.14 19.56
CA LEU A 335 -9.07 -17.30 18.48
C LEU A 335 -9.15 -15.82 18.84
N HIS A 336 -10.26 -15.39 19.44
CA HIS A 336 -10.43 -14.02 19.91
C HIS A 336 -9.30 -13.64 20.88
N ASP A 337 -9.09 -14.45 21.93
CA ASP A 337 -8.08 -14.19 22.95
C ASP A 337 -6.67 -14.21 22.37
N GLU A 338 -6.37 -15.13 21.44
CA GLU A 338 -5.06 -15.13 20.76
C GLU A 338 -4.84 -13.87 19.91
N LEU A 339 -5.86 -13.38 19.21
CA LEU A 339 -5.74 -12.19 18.35
C LEU A 339 -5.53 -10.89 19.14
N ILE A 340 -6.17 -10.73 20.31
CA ILE A 340 -6.04 -9.53 21.14
C ILE A 340 -4.82 -9.54 22.07
N HIS A 341 -4.04 -10.63 22.06
CA HIS A 341 -2.79 -10.78 22.82
C HIS A 341 -1.60 -11.13 21.91
N PRO A 342 -1.27 -10.29 20.90
CA PRO A 342 -0.15 -10.51 19.99
C PRO A 342 1.22 -10.58 20.69
N GLU A 343 1.33 -10.04 21.91
CA GLU A 343 2.53 -10.18 22.74
C GLU A 343 2.72 -11.60 23.30
N LYS A 344 1.65 -12.40 23.36
CA LYS A 344 1.66 -13.80 23.83
C LYS A 344 1.58 -14.77 22.66
N THR A 345 0.65 -14.54 21.73
CA THR A 345 0.48 -15.35 20.54
C THR A 345 0.92 -14.54 19.33
N ASP A 346 2.09 -14.87 18.80
CA ASP A 346 2.65 -14.13 17.68
C ASP A 346 1.70 -14.19 16.47
N PRO A 347 1.34 -13.05 15.90
CA PRO A 347 0.28 -13.06 14.93
C PRO A 347 0.72 -13.54 13.53
N LEU A 348 2.01 -13.81 13.30
CA LEU A 348 2.51 -14.58 12.14
C LEU A 348 2.03 -16.04 12.14
N LYS A 349 1.58 -16.56 13.30
CA LYS A 349 0.95 -17.88 13.43
C LYS A 349 -0.29 -18.02 12.53
N PHE A 350 -1.00 -16.93 12.26
CA PHE A 350 -2.27 -16.96 11.54
C PHE A 350 -2.18 -16.76 10.03
N GLY A 351 -0.97 -16.66 9.48
CA GLY A 351 -0.81 -16.49 8.04
C GLY A 351 0.19 -17.44 7.40
N PRO A 352 0.61 -17.14 6.15
CA PRO A 352 1.40 -18.06 5.34
C PRO A 352 2.79 -18.39 5.90
N MET A 353 3.31 -17.60 6.82
CA MET A 353 4.56 -17.91 7.55
C MET A 353 4.41 -19.12 8.47
N SER A 354 3.20 -19.51 8.84
CA SER A 354 2.94 -20.76 9.55
C SER A 354 3.17 -22.02 8.68
N LEU A 355 3.14 -21.89 7.34
CA LEU A 355 3.37 -22.99 6.40
C LEU A 355 4.83 -23.44 6.33
N VAL A 356 5.77 -22.66 6.87
CA VAL A 356 7.21 -23.01 6.85
C VAL A 356 7.46 -24.36 7.52
N ALA A 357 6.80 -24.62 8.65
CA ALA A 357 6.91 -25.90 9.34
C ALA A 357 6.27 -27.04 8.52
N SER A 358 5.13 -26.79 7.87
CA SER A 358 4.48 -27.76 6.98
C SER A 358 5.34 -28.10 5.76
N TYR A 359 6.06 -27.11 5.21
CA TYR A 359 7.02 -27.34 4.13
C TYR A 359 8.16 -28.25 4.59
N ALA A 360 8.81 -27.93 5.72
CA ALA A 360 9.88 -28.75 6.26
C ALA A 360 9.43 -30.17 6.63
N GLU A 361 8.19 -30.32 7.09
CA GLU A 361 7.56 -31.60 7.34
C GLU A 361 7.36 -32.42 6.07
N ALA A 362 6.81 -31.82 5.01
CA ALA A 362 6.66 -32.47 3.71
C ALA A 362 8.02 -32.87 3.10
N ALA A 363 9.04 -32.05 3.31
CA ALA A 363 10.41 -32.30 2.84
C ALA A 363 11.21 -33.29 3.73
N ASP A 364 10.65 -33.73 4.85
CA ASP A 364 11.31 -34.52 5.91
C ASP A 364 12.67 -33.92 6.36
N LYS A 365 12.69 -32.61 6.61
CA LYS A 365 13.88 -31.86 7.05
C LYS A 365 13.69 -31.19 8.40
N ASN A 366 14.80 -31.01 9.10
CA ASN A 366 14.87 -30.13 10.26
C ASN A 366 14.78 -28.66 9.81
N LEU A 367 14.28 -27.79 10.67
CA LEU A 367 14.03 -26.38 10.37
C LEU A 367 14.40 -25.51 11.55
N VAL A 368 15.15 -24.45 11.26
CA VAL A 368 15.22 -23.24 12.10
C VAL A 368 15.01 -22.05 11.18
N ALA A 369 13.99 -21.25 11.48
CA ALA A 369 13.68 -20.04 10.74
C ALA A 369 13.58 -18.84 11.67
N VAL A 370 14.13 -17.71 11.25
CA VAL A 370 13.73 -16.37 11.72
C VAL A 370 12.86 -15.75 10.64
N LEU A 371 11.70 -15.23 11.03
CA LEU A 371 10.68 -14.74 10.13
C LEU A 371 10.63 -13.20 10.13
N PRO A 372 10.37 -12.56 8.98
CA PRO A 372 10.06 -11.13 8.90
C PRO A 372 8.64 -10.86 9.41
N ASP A 373 8.40 -9.64 9.90
CA ASP A 373 7.07 -9.21 10.39
C ASP A 373 6.13 -8.75 9.27
N TYR A 374 6.62 -8.77 8.03
CA TYR A 374 5.90 -8.31 6.85
C TYR A 374 5.02 -9.40 6.21
N PHE A 375 3.72 -9.10 5.98
CA PHE A 375 2.89 -9.88 5.07
C PHE A 375 2.88 -9.23 3.68
N ASP A 376 3.56 -9.87 2.73
CA ASP A 376 3.45 -9.48 1.31
C ASP A 376 1.97 -9.37 0.87
N PRO A 377 1.56 -8.32 0.14
CA PRO A 377 0.21 -8.22 -0.42
C PRO A 377 -0.21 -9.42 -1.28
N ALA A 378 0.73 -10.10 -1.95
CA ALA A 378 0.48 -11.38 -2.61
C ALA A 378 0.07 -12.48 -1.62
N PHE A 379 0.60 -12.47 -0.39
CA PHE A 379 0.14 -13.33 0.70
C PHE A 379 -1.25 -12.98 1.19
N ARG A 380 -1.64 -11.69 1.23
CA ARG A 380 -3.04 -11.30 1.52
C ARG A 380 -3.99 -11.93 0.51
N SER A 381 -3.59 -11.99 -0.76
CA SER A 381 -4.39 -12.67 -1.80
C SER A 381 -4.50 -14.18 -1.58
N LEU A 382 -3.51 -14.83 -0.95
CA LEU A 382 -3.58 -16.25 -0.58
C LEU A 382 -4.42 -16.46 0.70
N ALA A 383 -4.39 -15.54 1.65
CA ALA A 383 -5.12 -15.63 2.91
C ALA A 383 -6.61 -15.26 2.78
N VAL A 384 -6.94 -14.33 1.87
CA VAL A 384 -8.29 -13.72 1.80
C VAL A 384 -9.10 -14.20 0.60
N ASN A 385 -8.53 -14.94 -0.35
CA ASN A 385 -9.25 -15.36 -1.56
C ASN A 385 -9.93 -16.73 -1.36
N PRO A 386 -11.25 -16.79 -1.11
CA PRO A 386 -11.96 -18.03 -0.77
C PRO A 386 -12.05 -19.03 -1.93
N VAL A 387 -11.65 -18.63 -3.15
CA VAL A 387 -11.78 -19.44 -4.37
C VAL A 387 -10.55 -20.31 -4.65
N GLN A 388 -9.41 -20.10 -3.97
CA GLN A 388 -8.21 -20.90 -4.17
C GLN A 388 -7.91 -21.80 -2.97
N ARG A 389 -8.32 -23.08 -3.12
CA ARG A 389 -7.93 -24.34 -2.45
C ARG A 389 -7.42 -24.27 -0.99
N ASN A 390 -7.91 -25.21 -0.16
CA ASN A 390 -7.40 -25.58 1.18
C ASN A 390 -5.93 -26.05 1.22
N SER A 391 -5.16 -25.80 0.17
CA SER A 391 -3.75 -26.14 0.04
C SER A 391 -3.05 -25.16 -0.89
N VAL A 392 -1.92 -24.64 -0.44
CA VAL A 392 -0.96 -23.90 -1.29
C VAL A 392 0.04 -24.91 -1.84
N PHE A 393 0.34 -24.87 -3.15
CA PHE A 393 1.38 -25.73 -3.70
C PHE A 393 2.75 -25.32 -3.13
N ALA A 394 3.53 -26.31 -2.70
CA ALA A 394 4.82 -26.09 -2.07
C ALA A 394 5.79 -25.30 -2.96
N ALA A 395 5.77 -25.56 -4.28
CA ALA A 395 6.59 -24.84 -5.25
C ALA A 395 6.23 -23.35 -5.35
N ASP A 396 4.94 -23.01 -5.40
CA ASP A 396 4.48 -21.62 -5.47
C ASP A 396 4.82 -20.86 -4.18
N TRP A 397 4.61 -21.52 -3.04
CA TRP A 397 4.94 -20.97 -1.73
C TRP A 397 6.44 -20.75 -1.57
N GLU A 398 7.28 -21.72 -1.94
CA GLU A 398 8.73 -21.60 -1.86
C GLU A 398 9.26 -20.51 -2.79
N GLN A 399 8.76 -20.43 -4.03
CA GLN A 399 9.14 -19.37 -4.97
C GLN A 399 8.90 -17.99 -4.37
N LEU A 400 7.76 -17.81 -3.69
CA LEU A 400 7.42 -16.55 -3.02
C LEU A 400 8.34 -16.30 -1.81
N MET A 401 8.58 -17.32 -0.97
CA MET A 401 9.44 -17.20 0.20
C MET A 401 10.90 -16.91 -0.13
N ARG A 402 11.42 -17.45 -1.23
CA ARG A 402 12.80 -17.16 -1.69
C ARG A 402 13.02 -15.70 -2.11
N GLY A 403 11.95 -14.93 -2.34
CA GLY A 403 12.05 -13.49 -2.54
C GLY A 403 12.33 -12.71 -1.26
N THR A 404 11.84 -13.22 -0.13
CA THR A 404 11.82 -12.55 1.18
C THR A 404 12.84 -13.12 2.16
N LEU A 405 13.11 -14.43 2.07
CA LEU A 405 13.99 -15.18 2.96
C LEU A 405 15.25 -15.62 2.22
N ASN A 406 16.39 -15.47 2.88
CA ASN A 406 17.59 -16.22 2.53
C ASN A 406 17.37 -17.68 2.91
N TRP A 407 17.43 -18.55 1.92
CA TRP A 407 17.11 -19.97 2.05
C TRP A 407 18.36 -20.81 1.89
N GLN A 408 18.72 -21.54 2.94
CA GLN A 408 19.85 -22.46 2.94
C GLN A 408 19.38 -23.87 3.27
N GLU A 409 19.79 -24.85 2.46
CA GLU A 409 19.56 -26.27 2.74
C GLU A 409 20.89 -26.99 2.85
N GLU A 410 21.14 -27.64 3.97
CA GLU A 410 22.40 -28.35 4.23
C GLU A 410 22.14 -29.48 5.25
N ASP A 411 22.75 -30.65 5.05
CA ASP A 411 22.76 -31.75 6.02
C ASP A 411 21.39 -32.13 6.64
N GLY A 412 20.32 -32.11 5.83
CA GLY A 412 18.96 -32.42 6.30
C GLY A 412 18.26 -31.25 7.02
N TRP A 413 18.82 -30.05 6.95
CA TRP A 413 18.25 -28.82 7.48
C TRP A 413 17.72 -27.91 6.38
N ILE A 414 16.72 -27.12 6.76
CA ILE A 414 16.28 -25.90 6.10
C ILE A 414 16.53 -24.77 7.10
N LEU A 415 17.29 -23.77 6.68
CA LEU A 415 17.65 -22.62 7.50
C LEU A 415 17.17 -21.37 6.78
N LEU A 416 16.28 -20.65 7.44
CA LEU A 416 15.64 -19.47 6.85
C LEU A 416 15.89 -18.26 7.71
N ARG A 417 16.27 -17.15 7.09
CA ARG A 417 16.37 -15.85 7.75
C ARG A 417 15.93 -14.76 6.79
N PRO A 418 15.51 -13.59 7.26
CA PRO A 418 15.13 -12.52 6.37
C PRO A 418 16.30 -12.14 5.45
N ARG A 419 15.99 -11.87 4.19
CA ARG A 419 16.97 -11.37 3.22
C ARG A 419 17.44 -9.95 3.57
N ARG A 420 16.62 -9.23 4.35
CA ARG A 420 16.92 -7.93 4.94
C ARG A 420 16.79 -7.92 6.47
N ALA A 421 17.57 -8.76 7.16
CA ALA A 421 17.50 -8.96 8.60
C ALA A 421 17.67 -7.69 9.47
N ASN A 422 18.57 -6.78 9.11
CA ASN A 422 18.73 -5.48 9.75
C ASN A 422 17.51 -4.59 9.53
N LYS A 423 16.98 -4.52 8.30
CA LYS A 423 15.70 -3.83 8.06
C LYS A 423 14.59 -4.39 8.95
N GLU A 424 14.40 -5.71 8.99
CA GLU A 424 13.38 -6.35 9.84
C GLU A 424 13.56 -6.04 11.32
N ARG A 425 14.81 -5.95 11.80
CA ARG A 425 15.10 -5.59 13.20
C ARG A 425 14.67 -4.16 13.54
N VAL A 426 14.85 -3.23 12.60
CA VAL A 426 14.44 -1.82 12.77
C VAL A 426 12.94 -1.65 12.57
N GLU A 427 12.35 -2.46 11.70
CA GLU A 427 10.94 -2.39 11.30
C GLU A 427 10.06 -3.43 11.97
N HIS A 428 10.51 -3.95 13.10
CA HIS A 428 9.77 -4.94 13.88
C HIS A 428 8.48 -4.35 14.44
N LEU A 429 7.40 -5.14 14.39
CA LEU A 429 6.10 -4.78 14.92
C LEU A 429 6.14 -4.73 16.45
N ASP A 430 5.72 -3.60 17.03
CA ASP A 430 5.54 -3.50 18.48
C ASP A 430 4.24 -4.23 18.87
N ARG A 431 4.39 -5.52 19.21
CA ARG A 431 3.30 -6.41 19.63
C ARG A 431 2.57 -5.89 20.87
N PRO A 432 3.24 -5.43 21.95
CA PRO A 432 2.55 -4.84 23.09
C PRO A 432 1.64 -3.64 22.74
N ALA A 433 2.12 -2.75 21.87
CA ALA A 433 1.32 -1.62 21.38
C ALA A 433 0.15 -2.10 20.51
N LEU A 434 0.38 -3.08 19.63
CA LEU A 434 -0.69 -3.71 18.85
C LEU A 434 -1.74 -4.34 19.76
N GLY A 435 -1.35 -5.12 20.77
CA GLY A 435 -2.27 -5.76 21.71
C GLY A 435 -3.08 -4.74 22.49
N THR A 436 -2.48 -3.62 22.90
CA THR A 436 -3.21 -2.52 23.54
C THR A 436 -4.28 -1.94 22.61
N TYR A 437 -3.95 -1.74 21.34
CA TYR A 437 -4.89 -1.27 20.32
C TYR A 437 -6.01 -2.28 20.03
N LEU A 438 -5.69 -3.56 19.85
CA LEU A 438 -6.67 -4.61 19.56
C LEU A 438 -7.62 -4.87 20.74
N ARG A 439 -7.12 -4.84 21.98
CA ARG A 439 -7.97 -4.90 23.17
C ARG A 439 -8.92 -3.72 23.26
N ARG A 440 -8.43 -2.50 22.96
CA ARG A 440 -9.29 -1.30 22.88
C ARG A 440 -10.44 -1.49 21.89
N LEU A 441 -10.13 -1.97 20.67
CA LEU A 441 -11.13 -2.28 19.66
C LEU A 441 -12.11 -3.37 20.10
N SER A 442 -11.63 -4.43 20.75
CA SER A 442 -12.48 -5.51 21.25
C SER A 442 -13.38 -5.07 22.40
N ASP A 443 -12.87 -4.27 23.34
CA ASP A 443 -13.60 -3.84 24.54
C ASP A 443 -14.64 -2.76 24.21
N GLU A 444 -14.27 -1.76 23.40
CA GLU A 444 -15.12 -0.61 23.11
C GLU A 444 -15.88 -0.70 21.79
N GLY A 445 -15.41 -1.52 20.84
CA GLY A 445 -15.94 -1.61 19.47
C GLY A 445 -15.36 -0.56 18.51
N TRP A 446 -14.52 0.35 18.99
CA TRP A 446 -13.86 1.41 18.21
C TRP A 446 -12.54 1.85 18.84
N ALA A 447 -11.73 2.59 18.08
CA ALA A 447 -10.49 3.20 18.55
C ALA A 447 -10.51 4.70 18.25
N SER A 448 -10.13 5.51 19.22
CA SER A 448 -10.05 6.96 19.08
C SER A 448 -8.84 7.41 18.26
N LEU A 449 -8.81 8.70 17.91
CA LEU A 449 -7.64 9.33 17.31
C LEU A 449 -6.40 9.17 18.20
N GLU A 450 -6.58 9.27 19.51
CA GLU A 450 -5.55 9.06 20.52
C GLU A 450 -5.05 7.61 20.49
N ASP A 451 -5.96 6.63 20.49
CA ASP A 451 -5.62 5.19 20.47
C ASP A 451 -4.85 4.84 19.19
N MET A 452 -5.34 5.32 18.03
CA MET A 452 -4.67 5.14 16.75
C MET A 452 -3.29 5.82 16.74
N SER A 453 -3.17 7.05 17.25
CA SER A 453 -1.90 7.77 17.30
C SER A 453 -0.87 7.11 18.23
N ALA A 454 -1.32 6.53 19.35
CA ALA A 454 -0.46 5.82 20.30
C ALA A 454 0.08 4.52 19.68
N TYR A 455 -0.79 3.74 19.02
CA TYR A 455 -0.38 2.56 18.27
C TYR A 455 0.63 2.91 17.18
N LEU A 456 0.28 3.85 16.29
CA LEU A 456 1.14 4.27 15.19
C LEU A 456 2.44 4.90 15.68
N GLY A 457 2.44 5.60 16.82
CA GLY A 457 3.65 6.17 17.42
C GLY A 457 4.64 5.12 17.92
N ALA A 458 4.17 3.94 18.29
CA ALA A 458 5.02 2.82 18.71
C ALA A 458 5.57 2.00 17.53
N GLN A 459 4.89 2.04 16.37
CA GLN A 459 5.34 1.31 15.19
C GLN A 459 6.54 2.00 14.51
N PRO A 460 7.42 1.25 13.83
CA PRO A 460 8.45 1.83 12.96
C PRO A 460 7.82 2.66 11.84
N VAL A 461 8.55 3.63 11.29
CA VAL A 461 8.02 4.62 10.31
C VAL A 461 7.61 4.00 8.96
N ALA A 462 8.09 2.78 8.67
CA ALA A 462 7.73 2.01 7.47
C ALA A 462 6.21 1.81 7.32
N GLU A 463 5.79 1.39 6.12
CA GLU A 463 4.38 1.06 5.87
C GLU A 463 3.92 0.01 6.87
N ILE A 464 2.93 0.39 7.68
CA ILE A 464 2.30 -0.55 8.61
C ILE A 464 1.44 -1.47 7.78
N ASP A 465 1.64 -2.77 7.99
CA ASP A 465 0.81 -3.78 7.38
C ASP A 465 -0.67 -3.52 7.69
N PRO A 466 -1.52 -3.26 6.67
CA PRO A 466 -2.92 -2.99 6.90
C PRO A 466 -3.65 -4.21 7.46
N PHE A 467 -3.11 -5.42 7.41
CA PHE A 467 -3.79 -6.64 7.85
C PHE A 467 -4.32 -6.53 9.29
N TYR A 468 -3.52 -6.10 10.25
CA TYR A 468 -3.98 -6.04 11.65
C TYR A 468 -4.95 -4.90 11.91
N VAL A 469 -4.70 -3.73 11.34
CA VAL A 469 -5.56 -2.56 11.54
C VAL A 469 -6.88 -2.71 10.78
N SER A 470 -6.82 -3.22 9.55
CA SER A 470 -7.98 -3.37 8.67
C SER A 470 -8.69 -4.71 8.89
N ASP A 471 -8.02 -5.84 8.66
CA ASP A 471 -8.68 -7.14 8.59
C ASP A 471 -9.00 -7.68 10.00
N VAL A 472 -8.01 -7.70 10.92
CA VAL A 472 -8.25 -8.10 12.32
C VAL A 472 -9.10 -7.05 13.05
N GLY A 473 -8.85 -5.77 12.84
CA GLY A 473 -9.68 -4.70 13.38
C GLY A 473 -11.16 -4.83 12.96
N SER A 474 -11.43 -5.00 11.67
CA SER A 474 -12.81 -5.21 11.17
C SER A 474 -13.44 -6.47 11.74
N LEU A 475 -12.63 -7.52 11.97
CA LEU A 475 -13.08 -8.78 12.53
C LEU A 475 -13.48 -8.65 14.01
N LEU A 476 -12.69 -7.92 14.81
CA LEU A 476 -13.00 -7.62 16.22
C LEU A 476 -14.21 -6.69 16.36
N GLN A 477 -14.33 -5.71 15.48
CA GLN A 477 -15.47 -4.80 15.44
C GLN A 477 -16.73 -5.46 14.88
N GLY A 478 -16.55 -6.49 14.06
CA GLY A 478 -17.60 -7.25 13.41
C GLY A 478 -18.25 -6.55 12.21
N TRP A 479 -17.64 -5.50 11.67
CA TRP A 479 -18.08 -4.74 10.50
C TRP A 479 -16.86 -4.12 9.80
N ARG A 480 -16.99 -3.77 8.51
CA ARG A 480 -15.87 -3.19 7.73
C ARG A 480 -16.02 -1.68 7.62
N THR A 481 -14.94 -0.95 7.90
CA THR A 481 -14.80 0.47 7.55
C THR A 481 -14.41 0.58 6.07
N GLU A 482 -15.40 0.74 5.17
CA GLU A 482 -15.07 1.30 3.86
C GLU A 482 -14.77 2.79 4.04
N GLY A 483 -13.51 3.19 3.84
CA GLY A 483 -13.15 4.61 3.76
C GLY A 483 -12.79 5.30 5.09
N SER A 484 -12.28 4.58 6.09
CA SER A 484 -11.47 5.25 7.13
C SER A 484 -10.24 5.85 6.48
N VAL A 485 -10.33 7.13 6.10
CA VAL A 485 -9.19 7.90 5.67
C VAL A 485 -8.54 8.35 6.95
N VAL A 486 -7.44 7.75 7.38
CA VAL A 486 -6.61 8.38 8.41
C VAL A 486 -5.17 8.18 8.00
N GLN A 487 -4.49 9.29 7.70
CA GLN A 487 -3.13 9.20 7.18
C GLN A 487 -2.16 8.84 8.33
N PRO A 488 -1.38 7.75 8.24
CA PRO A 488 -0.53 7.33 9.34
C PRO A 488 0.51 8.38 9.75
N ALA A 489 1.08 9.10 8.78
CA ALA A 489 2.11 10.09 9.04
C ALA A 489 1.61 11.27 9.89
N ILE A 490 0.40 11.79 9.63
CA ILE A 490 -0.15 12.88 10.46
C ILE A 490 -0.50 12.39 11.87
N LEU A 491 -0.95 11.14 12.03
CA LEU A 491 -1.22 10.58 13.35
C LEU A 491 0.05 10.34 14.16
N ARG A 492 1.16 9.94 13.54
CA ARG A 492 2.45 9.86 14.21
C ARG A 492 2.88 11.23 14.72
N PHE A 493 2.76 12.26 13.89
CA PHE A 493 3.01 13.64 14.31
C PHE A 493 2.09 14.07 15.46
N TYR A 494 0.78 13.85 15.34
CA TYR A 494 -0.17 14.14 16.42
C TYR A 494 0.16 13.37 17.71
N GLY A 495 0.55 12.10 17.58
CA GLY A 495 0.89 11.21 18.69
C GLY A 495 2.03 11.73 19.57
N VAL A 496 3.06 12.32 18.95
CA VAL A 496 4.23 12.88 19.67
C VAL A 496 3.98 14.25 20.31
N LEU A 497 2.82 14.88 20.07
CA LEU A 497 2.47 16.14 20.72
C LEU A 497 2.17 15.91 22.21
N SER A 498 2.65 16.82 23.06
CA SER A 498 2.27 16.85 24.47
C SER A 498 0.76 17.13 24.62
N VAL A 499 0.19 16.79 25.79
CA VAL A 499 -1.23 17.05 26.09
C VAL A 499 -1.62 18.51 25.84
N LYS A 500 -0.77 19.47 26.26
CA LYS A 500 -1.00 20.91 26.02
C LYS A 500 -0.96 21.28 24.54
N GLN A 501 -0.03 20.69 23.78
CA GLN A 501 0.07 20.92 22.33
C GLN A 501 -1.14 20.34 21.60
N LYS A 502 -1.60 19.13 21.96
CA LYS A 502 -2.83 18.53 21.41
C LYS A 502 -4.05 19.41 21.69
N GLN A 503 -4.20 19.92 22.91
CA GLN A 503 -5.27 20.86 23.24
C GLN A 503 -5.21 22.13 22.37
N ALA A 504 -4.01 22.70 22.18
CA ALA A 504 -3.83 23.88 21.34
C ALA A 504 -4.21 23.63 19.87
N THR A 505 -3.93 22.43 19.33
CA THR A 505 -4.32 22.03 17.96
C THR A 505 -5.80 22.22 17.70
N TRP A 506 -6.66 21.92 18.68
CA TRP A 506 -8.13 21.99 18.54
C TRP A 506 -8.72 23.39 18.82
N THR A 507 -7.89 24.39 19.11
CA THR A 507 -8.33 25.79 19.29
C THR A 507 -8.29 26.57 17.99
N GLU A 508 -9.07 27.65 17.88
CA GLU A 508 -8.98 28.58 16.74
C GLU A 508 -7.56 29.16 16.58
N SER A 509 -6.85 29.40 17.68
CA SER A 509 -5.47 29.88 17.66
C SER A 509 -4.48 28.86 17.08
N GLY A 510 -4.76 27.56 17.20
CA GLY A 510 -3.90 26.47 16.77
C GLY A 510 -2.57 26.35 17.52
N LEU A 511 -1.79 25.35 17.14
CA LEU A 511 -0.45 25.08 17.64
C LEU A 511 0.60 25.75 16.75
N ARG A 512 1.34 26.73 17.26
CA ARG A 512 2.45 27.35 16.51
C ARG A 512 3.62 26.38 16.37
N ILE A 513 4.13 26.21 15.15
CA ILE A 513 5.26 25.33 14.86
C ILE A 513 6.53 25.74 15.62
N ALA A 514 6.74 27.04 15.87
CA ALA A 514 7.86 27.52 16.67
C ALA A 514 7.89 26.97 18.11
N SER A 515 6.78 26.41 18.61
CA SER A 515 6.71 25.77 19.94
C SER A 515 7.04 24.26 19.92
N LEU A 516 7.30 23.69 18.75
CA LEU A 516 7.64 22.27 18.60
C LEU A 516 9.10 22.01 18.99
N LEU A 517 9.33 20.83 19.58
CA LEU A 517 10.68 20.31 19.78
C LEU A 517 11.31 19.91 18.43
N PRO A 518 12.66 19.85 18.32
CA PRO A 518 13.33 19.49 17.07
C PRO A 518 12.82 18.19 16.44
N ALA A 519 12.62 17.14 17.24
CA ALA A 519 12.10 15.85 16.76
C ALA A 519 10.65 15.94 16.26
N GLN A 520 9.80 16.73 16.90
CA GLN A 520 8.41 16.97 16.46
C GLN A 520 8.39 17.73 15.13
N ARG A 521 9.26 18.73 14.99
CA ARG A 521 9.42 19.50 13.75
C ARG A 521 9.91 18.62 12.61
N GLN A 522 10.87 17.73 12.87
CA GLN A 522 11.37 16.78 11.87
C GLN A 522 10.26 15.85 11.35
N LEU A 523 9.38 15.35 12.21
CA LEU A 523 8.22 14.53 11.78
C LEU A 523 7.24 15.32 10.92
N LEU A 524 7.00 16.59 11.25
CA LEU A 524 6.16 17.46 10.44
C LEU A 524 6.82 17.78 9.09
N ASP A 525 8.13 18.02 9.06
CA ASP A 525 8.86 18.21 7.81
C ASP A 525 8.81 16.94 6.94
N LEU A 526 8.97 15.75 7.54
CA LEU A 526 8.80 14.44 6.87
C LEU A 526 7.42 14.28 6.25
N LEU A 527 6.36 14.65 6.98
CA LEU A 527 5.00 14.63 6.47
C LEU A 527 4.84 15.55 5.25
N LEU A 528 5.35 16.77 5.32
CA LEU A 528 5.05 17.83 4.36
C LEU A 528 5.92 17.80 3.11
N PHE A 529 7.23 17.63 3.26
CA PHE A 529 8.19 17.73 2.15
C PHE A 529 8.54 16.37 1.56
N TRP A 530 8.49 15.33 2.39
CA TRP A 530 9.14 14.07 2.10
C TRP A 530 8.18 12.89 1.96
N SER A 531 6.86 13.08 2.12
CA SER A 531 5.88 12.02 1.84
C SER A 531 5.39 12.08 0.40
N ASP A 532 5.16 10.92 -0.23
CA ASP A 532 4.52 10.84 -1.56
C ASP A 532 2.98 10.98 -1.47
N GLN A 533 2.48 11.41 -0.31
CA GLN A 533 1.06 11.64 -0.09
C GLN A 533 0.62 12.83 -0.94
N LYS A 534 -0.41 12.63 -1.76
CA LYS A 534 -1.13 13.75 -2.36
C LYS A 534 -1.79 14.52 -1.23
N LEU A 535 -1.28 15.71 -0.95
CA LEU A 535 -1.97 16.70 -0.15
C LEU A 535 -3.35 16.92 -0.80
N SER A 536 -4.37 17.23 0.00
CA SER A 536 -5.68 17.59 -0.53
C SER A 536 -6.03 18.97 -0.01
N GLY A 537 -6.17 19.97 -0.87
CA GLY A 537 -6.52 21.33 -0.47
C GLY A 537 -7.40 22.07 -1.47
N ARG A 538 -8.30 22.93 -0.97
CA ARG A 538 -8.89 24.00 -1.80
C ARG A 538 -7.88 25.15 -1.82
N VAL A 539 -7.37 25.46 -3.00
CA VAL A 539 -6.52 26.62 -3.25
C VAL A 539 -7.43 27.81 -3.61
N PRO A 540 -7.22 29.01 -3.06
CA PRO A 540 -7.88 30.22 -3.58
C PRO A 540 -7.59 30.38 -5.08
N PRO A 541 -8.55 30.83 -5.92
CA PRO A 541 -8.38 30.93 -7.38
C PRO A 541 -7.14 31.73 -7.81
N GLU A 542 -6.74 32.69 -6.99
CA GLU A 542 -5.59 33.58 -7.18
C GLU A 542 -4.23 32.88 -7.03
N LEU A 543 -4.21 31.64 -6.51
CA LEU A 543 -3.01 30.83 -6.22
C LEU A 543 -3.03 29.47 -6.95
N GLU A 544 -3.96 29.24 -7.89
CA GLU A 544 -4.00 28.02 -8.74
C GLU A 544 -2.77 27.87 -9.66
N GLU A 545 -1.89 28.88 -9.70
CA GLU A 545 -0.78 28.97 -10.65
C GLU A 545 0.35 27.95 -10.43
N PHE A 546 0.43 27.35 -9.23
CA PHE A 546 1.05 26.05 -9.03
C PHE A 546 0.00 25.04 -8.57
N ASN A 547 0.06 23.81 -9.07
CA ASN A 547 -0.47 22.68 -8.34
C ASN A 547 0.44 22.47 -7.10
N HIS A 548 0.33 23.32 -6.08
CA HIS A 548 1.28 23.48 -4.96
C HIS A 548 1.51 22.20 -4.16
N GLU A 549 0.59 21.24 -4.25
CA GLU A 549 0.69 19.89 -3.70
C GLU A 549 1.90 19.13 -4.28
N GLU A 550 2.36 19.48 -5.49
CA GLU A 550 3.45 18.76 -6.19
C GLU A 550 4.85 19.33 -5.91
N LEU A 551 4.98 20.59 -5.46
CA LEU A 551 6.27 21.30 -5.31
C LEU A 551 6.33 22.23 -4.08
N ILE A 552 6.04 21.68 -2.91
CA ILE A 552 6.09 22.44 -1.64
C ILE A 552 7.47 23.06 -1.38
N THR A 553 8.57 22.45 -1.84
CA THR A 553 9.94 22.97 -1.69
C THR A 553 10.23 24.24 -2.50
N GLU A 554 9.42 24.51 -3.53
CA GLU A 554 9.45 25.78 -4.28
C GLU A 554 8.64 26.86 -3.58
N THR A 555 7.56 26.41 -2.96
CA THR A 555 6.60 27.24 -2.28
C THR A 555 7.12 27.69 -0.91
N LEU A 556 8.01 26.89 -0.31
CA LEU A 556 8.66 27.07 0.99
C LEU A 556 10.16 26.74 0.88
N PRO A 557 10.95 27.62 0.23
CA PRO A 557 12.35 27.35 -0.11
C PRO A 557 13.30 27.25 1.10
N PHE A 558 12.84 27.67 2.28
CA PHE A 558 13.58 27.63 3.55
C PHE A 558 12.90 26.75 4.61
N GLY A 559 12.00 25.86 4.17
CA GLY A 559 11.17 25.05 5.06
C GLY A 559 10.02 25.85 5.68
N LEU A 560 9.44 25.33 6.77
CA LEU A 560 8.30 25.94 7.43
C LEU A 560 8.68 27.25 8.16
N PRO A 561 8.01 28.38 7.84
CA PRO A 561 8.10 29.63 8.60
C PRO A 561 7.74 29.45 10.09
N ALA A 562 8.32 30.29 10.95
CA ALA A 562 8.12 30.20 12.39
C ALA A 562 6.68 30.51 12.83
N ASP A 563 5.96 31.32 12.06
CA ASP A 563 4.56 31.70 12.27
C ASP A 563 3.56 30.65 11.75
N THR A 564 4.04 29.55 11.17
CA THR A 564 3.19 28.44 10.73
C THR A 564 2.39 27.88 11.90
N VAL A 565 1.11 27.59 11.65
CA VAL A 565 0.18 27.07 12.66
C VAL A 565 -0.34 25.70 12.22
N PHE A 566 -0.35 24.76 13.15
CA PHE A 566 -1.00 23.47 13.01
C PHE A 566 -2.35 23.49 13.72
N ARG A 567 -3.43 23.19 13.01
CA ARG A 567 -4.81 23.20 13.53
C ARG A 567 -5.49 21.86 13.28
N GLY A 568 -6.48 21.55 14.10
CA GLY A 568 -7.36 20.41 13.93
C GLY A 568 -8.79 20.88 14.01
N GLN A 569 -9.63 20.35 13.13
CA GLN A 569 -11.07 20.46 13.22
C GLN A 569 -11.67 19.07 13.25
N MET A 570 -12.55 18.81 14.21
CA MET A 570 -13.25 17.55 14.35
C MET A 570 -14.73 17.80 14.58
N ARG A 571 -15.57 16.99 13.93
CA ARG A 571 -17.01 16.98 14.12
C ARG A 571 -17.44 15.55 14.43
N ARG A 572 -18.38 15.43 15.35
CA ARG A 572 -19.07 14.18 15.66
C ARG A 572 -20.47 14.29 15.09
N ARG A 573 -20.84 13.38 14.21
CA ARG A 573 -22.16 13.38 13.56
C ARG A 573 -22.83 12.03 13.69
N LEU A 574 -24.15 12.06 13.77
CA LEU A 574 -24.97 10.86 13.77
C LEU A 574 -24.94 10.19 12.38
N ALA A 575 -24.72 8.88 12.36
CA ALA A 575 -24.82 8.04 11.17
C ALA A 575 -25.52 6.70 11.50
N LEU A 576 -25.69 5.86 10.50
CA LEU A 576 -26.29 4.53 10.66
C LEU A 576 -25.30 3.44 10.25
N LEU A 577 -25.11 2.45 11.12
CA LEU A 577 -24.58 1.16 10.74
C LEU A 577 -25.75 0.32 10.22
N ALA A 578 -25.66 -0.17 8.98
CA ALA A 578 -26.75 -0.88 8.32
C ALA A 578 -26.38 -2.34 8.03
N LEU A 579 -27.32 -3.25 8.26
CA LEU A 579 -27.24 -4.65 7.83
C LEU A 579 -27.86 -4.77 6.45
N ARG A 580 -27.04 -4.95 5.41
CA ARG A 580 -27.48 -5.09 4.03
C ARG A 580 -27.69 -6.56 3.66
N LYS A 581 -28.82 -6.87 3.03
CA LYS A 581 -29.11 -8.19 2.47
C LYS A 581 -28.07 -8.51 1.39
N ARG A 582 -27.49 -9.71 1.44
CA ARG A 582 -26.67 -10.20 0.32
C ARG A 582 -27.57 -10.78 -0.77
N GLN A 583 -27.19 -10.57 -2.03
CA GLN A 583 -27.90 -11.12 -3.19
C GLN A 583 -27.80 -12.65 -3.30
N ASP A 584 -26.77 -13.25 -2.69
CA ASP A 584 -26.52 -14.70 -2.68
C ASP A 584 -27.23 -15.43 -1.52
N GLY A 585 -28.02 -14.73 -0.70
CA GLY A 585 -28.70 -15.31 0.46
C GLY A 585 -27.79 -15.61 1.66
N GLY A 586 -26.51 -15.21 1.63
CA GLY A 586 -25.60 -15.31 2.77
C GLY A 586 -25.92 -14.35 3.92
N ALA A 587 -25.17 -14.45 5.02
CA ALA A 587 -25.31 -13.57 6.18
C ALA A 587 -25.24 -12.08 5.76
N PRO A 588 -26.13 -11.20 6.28
CA PRO A 588 -26.14 -9.79 5.89
C PRO A 588 -24.78 -9.12 6.11
N GLY A 589 -24.33 -8.32 5.14
CA GLY A 589 -23.11 -7.52 5.30
C GLY A 589 -23.38 -6.31 6.20
N LYS A 590 -22.47 -6.01 7.13
CA LYS A 590 -22.52 -4.76 7.90
C LYS A 590 -21.74 -3.66 7.17
N GLU A 591 -22.42 -2.59 6.79
CA GLU A 591 -21.81 -1.40 6.17
C GLU A 591 -22.18 -0.14 6.95
N VAL A 592 -21.22 0.78 7.06
CA VAL A 592 -21.51 2.14 7.55
C VAL A 592 -22.15 2.92 6.41
N THR A 593 -23.34 3.47 6.63
CA THR A 593 -24.05 4.27 5.64
C THR A 593 -24.47 5.61 6.22
N GLU A 594 -24.21 6.68 5.48
CA GLU A 594 -24.65 8.00 5.89
C GLU A 594 -26.14 8.17 5.71
N LEU A 595 -26.78 8.90 6.63
CA LEU A 595 -28.16 9.35 6.46
C LEU A 595 -28.35 10.07 5.11
N SER A 596 -27.37 10.87 4.68
CA SER A 596 -27.37 11.57 3.38
C SER A 596 -27.37 10.62 2.18
N LYS A 597 -26.71 9.47 2.29
CA LYS A 597 -26.61 8.47 1.21
C LYS A 597 -27.93 7.73 1.08
N LEU A 598 -28.51 7.30 2.20
CA LEU A 598 -29.85 6.72 2.25
C LEU A 598 -30.90 7.72 1.73
N ALA A 599 -30.82 8.97 2.17
CA ALA A 599 -31.76 10.01 1.79
C ALA A 599 -31.67 10.37 0.31
N ARG A 600 -30.46 10.35 -0.29
CA ARG A 600 -30.29 10.49 -1.75
C ARG A 600 -30.95 9.35 -2.53
N GLY A 601 -30.90 8.13 -2.00
CA GLY A 601 -31.60 6.98 -2.58
C GLY A 601 -33.12 7.22 -2.61
N ALA A 602 -33.69 7.60 -1.47
CA ALA A 602 -35.11 7.92 -1.36
C ALA A 602 -35.52 9.14 -2.22
N ALA A 603 -34.73 10.22 -2.22
CA ALA A 603 -35.01 11.43 -3.01
C ALA A 603 -34.94 11.18 -4.52
N ARG A 604 -34.10 10.24 -5.00
CA ARG A 604 -34.10 9.84 -6.43
C ARG A 604 -35.37 9.11 -6.84
N LEU A 605 -36.01 8.41 -5.90
CA LEU A 605 -37.21 7.62 -6.15
C LEU A 605 -38.49 8.45 -6.02
N THR A 606 -38.39 9.72 -5.59
CA THR A 606 -39.54 10.52 -5.16
C THR A 606 -39.48 11.92 -5.77
N GLY A 607 -40.41 12.22 -6.67
CA GLY A 607 -40.53 13.49 -7.38
C GLY A 607 -41.31 14.56 -6.60
N THR A 608 -42.01 14.21 -5.51
CA THR A 608 -42.78 15.12 -4.65
C THR A 608 -42.97 14.57 -3.22
N GLU A 609 -43.40 15.40 -2.25
CA GLU A 609 -43.59 15.05 -0.82
C GLU A 609 -44.50 13.84 -0.54
N VAL A 610 -45.47 13.55 -1.42
CA VAL A 610 -46.40 12.42 -1.26
C VAL A 610 -45.75 11.08 -1.63
N GLU A 611 -44.77 11.08 -2.54
CA GLU A 611 -44.01 9.89 -2.93
C GLU A 611 -42.90 9.53 -1.92
N VAL A 612 -42.53 10.47 -1.03
CA VAL A 612 -41.42 10.33 -0.07
C VAL A 612 -41.55 9.07 0.77
N ARG A 613 -42.75 8.71 1.24
CA ARG A 613 -42.96 7.52 2.08
C ARG A 613 -42.66 6.22 1.33
N ASP A 614 -43.11 6.12 0.08
CA ASP A 614 -42.93 4.92 -0.75
C ASP A 614 -41.48 4.77 -1.22
N GLY A 615 -40.81 5.88 -1.56
CA GLY A 615 -39.38 5.86 -1.88
C GLY A 615 -38.47 5.62 -0.67
N GLN A 616 -38.88 6.04 0.52
CA GLN A 616 -38.21 5.66 1.77
C GLN A 616 -38.26 4.16 1.99
N GLU A 617 -39.45 3.54 1.91
CA GLU A 617 -39.56 2.09 2.06
C GLU A 617 -38.77 1.35 0.99
N ALA A 618 -38.87 1.75 -0.29
CA ALA A 618 -38.14 1.14 -1.40
C ALA A 618 -36.60 1.23 -1.24
N SER A 619 -36.06 2.38 -0.85
CA SER A 619 -34.61 2.55 -0.59
C SER A 619 -34.08 1.73 0.58
N MET A 620 -34.98 1.30 1.48
CA MET A 620 -34.64 0.54 2.68
C MET A 620 -34.86 -0.97 2.51
N GLN A 621 -35.45 -1.44 1.39
CA GLN A 621 -35.73 -2.87 1.16
C GLN A 621 -34.46 -3.73 1.10
N GLU A 622 -33.32 -3.14 0.73
CA GLU A 622 -32.02 -3.81 0.72
C GLU A 622 -31.45 -4.02 2.12
N TYR A 623 -32.03 -3.43 3.17
CA TYR A 623 -31.51 -3.48 4.53
C TYR A 623 -32.42 -4.27 5.48
N VAL A 624 -31.81 -5.03 6.38
CA VAL A 624 -32.48 -5.87 7.39
C VAL A 624 -32.62 -5.14 8.73
N GLY A 625 -31.69 -4.23 9.04
CA GLY A 625 -31.70 -3.47 10.28
C GLY A 625 -30.66 -2.36 10.28
N PHE A 626 -30.82 -1.44 11.22
CA PHE A 626 -30.00 -0.26 11.41
C PHE A 626 -29.66 -0.10 12.88
N ALA A 627 -28.51 0.52 13.12
CA ALA A 627 -28.12 0.98 14.43
C ALA A 627 -27.55 2.40 14.36
N PRO A 628 -27.92 3.29 15.29
CA PRO A 628 -27.33 4.61 15.36
C PRO A 628 -25.88 4.51 15.85
N ILE A 629 -24.98 5.19 15.14
CA ILE A 629 -23.57 5.29 15.48
C ILE A 629 -23.12 6.74 15.35
N ILE A 630 -21.94 7.05 15.86
CA ILE A 630 -21.29 8.34 15.63
C ILE A 630 -20.19 8.15 14.59
N ILE A 631 -20.09 9.07 13.64
CA ILE A 631 -18.89 9.22 12.82
C ILE A 631 -18.14 10.45 13.32
N CYS A 632 -16.87 10.25 13.64
CA CYS A 632 -15.90 11.32 13.79
C CYS A 632 -15.28 11.59 12.44
N ASP A 633 -15.49 12.78 11.91
CA ASP A 633 -14.81 13.26 10.71
C ASP A 633 -14.22 14.64 10.96
N GLY A 634 -13.11 14.89 10.29
CA GLY A 634 -12.33 16.08 10.55
C GLY A 634 -11.16 16.19 9.59
N HIS A 635 -10.30 17.15 9.90
CA HIS A 635 -9.04 17.30 9.21
C HIS A 635 -8.04 18.00 10.12
N PHE A 636 -6.77 17.68 9.94
CA PHE A 636 -5.69 18.53 10.38
C PHE A 636 -5.33 19.51 9.28
N GLU A 637 -4.92 20.71 9.66
CA GLU A 637 -4.52 21.79 8.77
C GLU A 637 -3.14 22.30 9.17
N VAL A 638 -2.27 22.55 8.20
CA VAL A 638 -1.04 23.31 8.40
C VAL A 638 -1.17 24.62 7.63
N ASP A 639 -1.27 25.70 8.38
CA ASP A 639 -1.46 27.06 7.90
C ASP A 639 -0.12 27.79 7.86
N VAL A 640 0.40 28.02 6.65
CA VAL A 640 1.67 28.70 6.42
C VAL A 640 1.41 30.15 6.00
N GLY A 641 1.54 31.07 6.96
CA GLY A 641 1.25 32.49 6.76
C GLY A 641 -0.24 32.76 6.49
N GLN A 642 -0.54 33.66 5.55
CA GLN A 642 -1.92 34.06 5.23
C GLN A 642 -2.61 33.22 4.13
N SER A 643 -1.94 32.24 3.53
CA SER A 643 -2.34 31.79 2.18
C SER A 643 -2.27 30.30 1.89
N LYS A 644 -1.70 29.46 2.76
CA LYS A 644 -1.45 28.05 2.43
C LYS A 644 -1.96 27.13 3.53
N VAL A 645 -2.97 26.34 3.18
CA VAL A 645 -3.60 25.36 4.07
C VAL A 645 -3.36 23.98 3.49
N MET A 646 -2.54 23.16 4.14
CA MET A 646 -2.40 21.74 3.80
C MET A 646 -3.36 20.94 4.67
N ARG A 647 -4.30 20.19 4.06
CA ARG A 647 -5.33 19.44 4.81
C ARG A 647 -5.09 17.94 4.78
N PHE A 648 -5.20 17.34 5.95
CA PHE A 648 -5.11 15.91 6.20
C PHE A 648 -6.45 15.43 6.74
N PRO A 649 -7.39 15.03 5.87
CA PRO A 649 -8.70 14.58 6.31
C PRO A 649 -8.56 13.31 7.14
N PHE A 650 -9.40 13.19 8.16
CA PHE A 650 -9.59 11.96 8.89
C PHE A 650 -11.07 11.60 9.05
N GLN A 651 -11.37 10.30 9.04
CA GLN A 651 -12.69 9.79 9.36
C GLN A 651 -12.58 8.42 10.05
N TYR A 652 -13.29 8.25 11.17
CA TYR A 652 -13.46 6.97 11.85
C TYR A 652 -14.83 6.92 12.54
N PRO A 653 -15.52 5.78 12.53
CA PRO A 653 -16.78 5.62 13.25
C PRO A 653 -16.53 5.16 14.70
N GLU A 654 -17.37 5.64 15.59
CA GLU A 654 -17.50 5.15 16.96
C GLU A 654 -18.70 4.22 17.00
N VAL A 655 -18.42 2.92 16.97
CA VAL A 655 -19.44 1.87 17.05
C VAL A 655 -19.28 1.18 18.40
N PRO A 656 -20.15 1.47 19.37
CA PRO A 656 -20.08 0.80 20.67
C PRO A 656 -20.23 -0.72 20.53
N LYS A 657 -19.59 -1.48 21.42
CA LYS A 657 -19.80 -2.92 21.55
C LYS A 657 -21.26 -3.23 21.88
N GLY A 658 -21.80 -4.32 21.32
CA GLY A 658 -23.16 -4.80 21.62
C GLY A 658 -24.29 -3.98 20.96
N VAL A 659 -23.98 -3.22 19.91
CA VAL A 659 -24.98 -2.46 19.15
C VAL A 659 -26.11 -3.37 18.66
N THR A 660 -27.35 -2.97 18.96
CA THR A 660 -28.56 -3.70 18.56
C THR A 660 -29.10 -3.14 17.25
N PHE A 661 -29.31 -4.01 16.26
CA PHE A 661 -29.93 -3.64 15.00
C PHE A 661 -31.46 -3.70 15.10
N VAL A 662 -32.11 -2.61 14.75
CA VAL A 662 -33.57 -2.49 14.72
C VAL A 662 -34.04 -2.10 13.31
N ARG A 663 -35.32 -2.30 12.99
CA ARG A 663 -35.83 -1.76 11.72
C ARG A 663 -35.80 -0.24 11.77
N PHE A 664 -35.72 0.40 10.61
CA PHE A 664 -35.66 1.86 10.53
C PHE A 664 -36.80 2.55 11.30
N ARG A 665 -38.02 2.02 11.22
CA ARG A 665 -39.20 2.54 11.95
C ARG A 665 -39.12 2.43 13.47
N ASP A 666 -38.25 1.56 13.96
CA ASP A 666 -38.02 1.27 15.37
C ASP A 666 -36.79 2.05 15.91
N LEU A 667 -36.10 2.85 15.08
CA LEU A 667 -35.03 3.76 15.50
C LEU A 667 -35.57 4.91 16.37
N PRO A 668 -34.73 5.58 17.19
CA PRO A 668 -35.17 6.77 17.94
C PRO A 668 -35.75 7.84 17.01
N SER A 669 -36.82 8.53 17.47
CA SER A 669 -37.54 9.53 16.67
C SER A 669 -36.62 10.63 16.14
N THR A 670 -35.62 11.03 16.92
CA THR A 670 -34.58 12.01 16.53
C THR A 670 -33.81 11.58 15.29
N VAL A 671 -33.49 10.29 15.15
CA VAL A 671 -32.80 9.74 13.97
C VAL A 671 -33.72 9.72 12.75
N GLN A 672 -34.98 9.32 12.96
CA GLN A 672 -35.98 9.30 11.91
C GLN A 672 -36.29 10.72 11.40
N GLU A 673 -36.36 11.70 12.29
CA GLU A 673 -36.56 13.12 11.96
C GLU A 673 -35.37 13.69 11.19
N ALA A 674 -34.14 13.46 11.66
CA ALA A 674 -32.92 13.87 10.95
C ALA A 674 -32.86 13.28 9.53
N TYR A 675 -33.26 12.02 9.36
CA TYR A 675 -33.37 11.40 8.03
C TYR A 675 -34.42 12.10 7.15
N ARG A 676 -35.62 12.38 7.68
CA ARG A 676 -36.69 13.07 6.93
C ARG A 676 -36.26 14.48 6.53
N GLU A 677 -35.61 15.21 7.42
CA GLU A 677 -35.06 16.54 7.11
C GLU A 677 -34.04 16.49 5.98
N GLU A 678 -33.14 15.52 6.00
CA GLU A 678 -32.15 15.34 4.94
C GLU A 678 -32.79 14.97 3.59
N VAL A 679 -33.84 14.12 3.59
CA VAL A 679 -34.63 13.83 2.39
C VAL A 679 -35.31 15.09 1.86
N ARG A 680 -35.94 15.90 2.71
CA ARG A 680 -36.56 17.18 2.30
C ARG A 680 -35.53 18.15 1.74
N ARG A 681 -34.37 18.28 2.38
CA ARG A 681 -33.26 19.14 1.93
C ARG A 681 -32.77 18.75 0.54
N LEU A 682 -32.66 17.46 0.26
CA LEU A 682 -32.21 16.93 -1.03
C LEU A 682 -33.31 16.97 -2.10
N GLY A 683 -34.57 16.75 -1.74
CA GLY A 683 -35.73 16.84 -2.64
C GLY A 683 -36.09 18.28 -3.05
N GLY A 684 -35.80 19.27 -2.20
CA GLY A 684 -35.99 20.70 -2.49
C GLY A 684 -34.84 21.35 -3.28
N ALA A 685 -33.71 20.65 -3.47
CA ALA A 685 -32.62 21.14 -4.31
C ALA A 685 -33.01 20.97 -5.79
N PRO A 686 -32.91 22.01 -6.65
CA PRO A 686 -33.20 21.86 -8.07
C PRO A 686 -32.32 20.74 -8.64
N GLN A 687 -32.96 19.69 -9.15
CA GLN A 687 -32.27 18.61 -9.81
C GLN A 687 -31.40 19.24 -10.91
N ARG A 688 -30.08 19.06 -10.85
CA ARG A 688 -29.22 19.27 -12.03
C ARG A 688 -29.81 18.39 -13.11
N THR A 689 -30.49 19.02 -14.07
CA THR A 689 -31.12 18.33 -15.20
C THR A 689 -30.08 17.42 -15.82
N GLN A 690 -30.36 16.12 -15.82
CA GLN A 690 -29.58 15.20 -16.64
C GLN A 690 -29.58 15.76 -18.07
N PRO A 691 -28.44 15.74 -18.78
CA PRO A 691 -28.48 16.01 -20.21
C PRO A 691 -29.49 15.05 -20.85
N PRO A 692 -30.34 15.52 -21.76
CA PRO A 692 -31.45 14.72 -22.26
C PRO A 692 -30.92 13.40 -22.83
N PRO A 693 -31.63 12.28 -22.61
CA PRO A 693 -31.22 11.00 -23.16
C PRO A 693 -31.09 11.16 -24.68
N ARG A 694 -29.94 10.75 -25.22
CA ARG A 694 -29.74 10.69 -26.67
C ARG A 694 -30.89 9.87 -27.25
N GLN A 695 -31.78 10.52 -27.98
CA GLN A 695 -32.87 9.87 -28.68
C GLN A 695 -32.29 8.79 -29.59
N SER A 696 -32.58 7.53 -29.27
CA SER A 696 -32.38 6.41 -30.18
C SER A 696 -33.17 6.71 -31.45
N ARG A 697 -32.47 6.95 -32.56
CA ARG A 697 -33.08 7.01 -33.88
C ARG A 697 -33.71 5.65 -34.17
N SER A 698 -35.03 5.56 -34.05
CA SER A 698 -35.82 4.45 -34.57
C SER A 698 -35.70 4.42 -36.09
N ALA A 699 -35.41 3.24 -36.62
CA ALA A 699 -35.42 2.96 -38.05
C ALA A 699 -36.80 3.21 -38.66
N ALA A 700 -36.87 4.07 -39.65
CA ALA A 700 -37.96 4.13 -40.61
C ALA A 700 -37.38 4.48 -41.98
N GLY A 701 -37.61 3.60 -42.96
CA GLY A 701 -37.37 3.87 -44.38
C GLY A 701 -36.38 2.94 -45.06
N ALA A 702 -36.81 1.71 -45.37
CA ALA A 702 -36.26 0.95 -46.49
C ALA A 702 -37.39 0.67 -47.48
N PRO A 703 -37.27 1.05 -48.76
CA PRO A 703 -38.15 0.51 -49.79
C PRO A 703 -37.66 -0.88 -50.21
N ARG A 704 -38.61 -1.80 -50.33
CA ARG A 704 -38.46 -3.09 -50.99
C ARG A 704 -38.09 -2.88 -52.46
N ASN A 705 -37.13 -3.63 -52.97
CA ASN A 705 -37.24 -4.20 -54.31
C ASN A 705 -36.66 -5.62 -54.34
N VAL A 706 -37.41 -6.46 -55.02
CA VAL A 706 -37.28 -7.89 -55.25
C VAL A 706 -36.49 -8.10 -56.54
N SER A 707 -35.56 -9.05 -56.56
CA SER A 707 -35.54 -10.17 -57.54
C SER A 707 -34.24 -10.97 -57.45
N ASP A 708 -34.39 -12.24 -57.10
CA ASP A 708 -33.82 -13.44 -57.74
C ASP A 708 -32.41 -13.38 -58.33
N SER A 709 -31.52 -14.26 -57.85
CA SER A 709 -31.22 -15.53 -58.54
C SER A 709 -30.03 -16.28 -57.92
N GLU A 710 -30.25 -17.58 -57.70
CA GLU A 710 -29.32 -18.70 -57.87
C GLU A 710 -28.09 -18.90 -56.94
N SER A 711 -28.23 -19.97 -56.15
CA SER A 711 -27.28 -21.05 -55.86
C SER A 711 -25.79 -20.87 -56.22
N ILE A 712 -24.91 -21.17 -55.25
CA ILE A 712 -23.88 -22.22 -55.35
C ILE A 712 -23.44 -22.63 -53.93
N ARG A 713 -23.41 -23.94 -53.71
CA ARG A 713 -22.82 -24.62 -52.55
C ARG A 713 -21.32 -24.83 -52.78
N ARG A 714 -20.59 -24.78 -51.65
CA ARG A 714 -19.46 -25.62 -51.23
C ARG A 714 -18.01 -25.27 -51.59
N ASP A 715 -17.24 -25.45 -50.52
CA ASP A 715 -15.83 -25.82 -50.37
C ASP A 715 -14.75 -24.73 -50.39
N GLY A 716 -13.93 -24.75 -49.33
CA GLY A 716 -12.68 -23.98 -49.26
C GLY A 716 -12.25 -23.61 -47.85
N ALA A 717 -11.65 -24.56 -47.13
CA ALA A 717 -10.90 -24.31 -45.90
C ALA A 717 -9.75 -23.31 -46.14
N LEU A 718 -9.46 -22.45 -45.16
CA LEU A 718 -8.13 -21.83 -45.04
C LEU A 718 -7.82 -21.46 -43.58
N THR A 719 -6.87 -22.21 -43.04
CA THR A 719 -6.12 -22.05 -41.80
C THR A 719 -5.24 -20.80 -41.85
N LEU A 720 -5.30 -19.95 -40.82
CA LEU A 720 -4.35 -18.86 -40.60
C LEU A 720 -3.24 -19.31 -39.65
N ARG A 721 -2.09 -19.68 -40.22
CA ARG A 721 -0.79 -19.70 -39.54
C ARG A 721 -0.04 -18.40 -39.85
N GLY A 722 0.41 -17.74 -38.79
CA GLY A 722 1.73 -17.11 -38.75
C GLY A 722 1.82 -15.64 -39.15
N ALA A 723 2.14 -14.79 -38.17
CA ALA A 723 3.11 -13.71 -38.35
C ALA A 723 3.75 -13.36 -37.00
N LYS A 724 4.99 -13.81 -36.83
CA LYS A 724 5.98 -13.20 -35.92
C LYS A 724 6.64 -12.05 -36.68
N ARG A 725 6.72 -10.87 -36.06
CA ARG A 725 7.96 -10.10 -35.86
C ARG A 725 7.73 -9.02 -34.83
#